data_AF-A0A161UYP0-F1
#
_entry.id   AF-A0A161UYP0-F1
#
_cell.length_a   1.000
_cell.length_b   1.000
_cell.length_c   1.000
_cell.angle_alpha   90.00
_cell.angle_beta   90.00
_cell.angle_gamma   90.00
#
_symmetry.space_group_name_H-M   'P 1'
#
loop_
_entity.id
_entity.type
_entity.pdbx_description
1 polymer ?
#
loop_
_entity_poly.entity_id
_entity_poly.type
_entity_poly.pdbx_seq_one_letter_code
_entity_poly.pdbx_strand_id
1 'polypeptide(L)'
;MSGPFSVPYLVDWAIKQFESKALNVTVGSAQFNLFGENGSRILLEDSLIRVKGRTAATVLLPRAEIGINLSGLLTGDLEITSVALERPSATIKLASGSEPLPRVQNRVVAIDKFSVIAVEELKRWHLEKVAIEYGRLVINAQGEEFVADGIDANAVLLDDLSFAVNAKIVGREGDWSWDLKRTVTPETGARNISVNLRDASLRDLLPTHSFARDDKLANTRLFVEANAELWATGEFVGADMNVRTSPIFIRTAPDNSITIDEAFLDLNLQRDNPDIVIGRSYLRRKNTRVVFGGVVQPPVTEGAEWSYSLGSREIVLAPADVKSPPLLFPDAYAAGTFDPTNSLISIERARAVGLDADINVAGSFYYGKPGPSLALSVYSPSLSFGEVLQVWPTVTAPKTRNWLIDHLGPGRVDNIALDLALGPEAFDGDRSTPAWQGDGLTASFDVIDGSVKALKTLPVVRDLTGAGKIENEDFTISGSNGHFRMQDGNIVKVPEVQFGIKNIATPGALPAELSVLLTGRADDLGVLADAEPINALEGFSVVPADLSGMGEVRVEASFPLLKNLKVKDVEWRANLDLKDFTSKAKISGQTIENANLTVQADTKQTQISGKGKLNGFQSEIDLSTSRDGSGAEDRQGVTFVANAKDLTDYGVDLQGYVKGSVKVSYEDSGGAQVFELDLSKAAINVREVGWSKAPGVRATARFRVTKNGNARTLHNFSFLSEGVEVRGNLKIDGNGKLALADFSAFNLRPNDKAKMTIRPRRGGGYQVVMNADRFDGRALLDSFGADNAPVAAKRKRDLIAVDLTFRRLIGFRGVQAQNVRVDGLFRGESAVNLVVSGATSSRGQFNFTVGGEGKHRFAKGKLNNAGEFLRFMDLFPRMRGGSGRLDIQMPSDTNWAGQLTVNDFSITEDPAIKALKGIKPKEIRGTRNSEVYSAAVNSGEASFQKMRMQFSRNGDILNVSKGTLSGAIIGGTFSGDANLKSRQLDMAGTFVPAYALNNLFAKLPVIGLILGGGSSDEGLFGVTYKLDGTFEKPKFQVNPVSAIAPGVFRRIFEFK
;
A
#
# COMPACT_ATOMS: atom_id res chain seq x y z
N MET A 1 -72.15 -9.86 80.36
CA MET A 1 -70.72 -10.20 80.52
C MET A 1 -70.29 -10.91 79.25
N SER A 2 -69.74 -10.21 78.27
CA SER A 2 -69.41 -10.76 76.94
C SER A 2 -67.93 -10.55 76.56
N GLY A 3 -67.08 -10.35 77.56
CA GLY A 3 -65.64 -10.21 77.39
C GLY A 3 -64.87 -11.35 78.05
N PRO A 4 -63.60 -11.55 77.68
CA PRO A 4 -62.71 -12.49 78.35
C PRO A 4 -62.63 -12.22 79.85
N PHE A 5 -62.60 -13.26 80.68
CA PHE A 5 -62.38 -13.14 82.12
C PHE A 5 -61.33 -14.14 82.61
N SER A 6 -60.50 -13.72 83.57
CA SER A 6 -59.47 -14.58 84.16
C SER A 6 -60.08 -15.44 85.28
N VAL A 7 -59.63 -16.70 85.37
CA VAL A 7 -60.04 -17.64 86.42
C VAL A 7 -58.80 -18.01 87.24
N PRO A 8 -58.86 -17.95 88.59
CA PRO A 8 -57.76 -18.39 89.44
C PRO A 8 -57.35 -19.84 89.12
N TYR A 9 -56.03 -20.12 89.12
CA TYR A 9 -55.44 -21.42 88.79
C TYR A 9 -55.57 -21.89 87.32
N LEU A 10 -56.16 -21.10 86.42
CA LEU A 10 -56.27 -21.46 85.00
C LEU A 10 -54.90 -21.59 84.32
N VAL A 11 -53.94 -20.74 84.70
CA VAL A 11 -52.55 -20.80 84.23
C VAL A 11 -51.87 -22.08 84.69
N ASP A 12 -51.95 -22.40 86.00
CA ASP A 12 -51.38 -23.64 86.56
C ASP A 12 -52.01 -24.89 85.95
N TRP A 13 -53.32 -24.84 85.69
CA TRP A 13 -54.05 -25.89 85.00
C TRP A 13 -53.57 -26.02 83.55
N ALA A 14 -53.45 -24.92 82.79
CA ALA A 14 -52.98 -24.94 81.40
C ALA A 14 -51.55 -25.50 81.31
N ILE A 15 -50.65 -25.08 82.19
CA ILE A 15 -49.26 -25.60 82.24
C ILE A 15 -49.27 -27.12 82.49
N LYS A 16 -50.05 -27.62 83.46
CA LYS A 16 -50.15 -29.06 83.74
C LYS A 16 -50.68 -29.89 82.57
N GLN A 17 -51.56 -29.32 81.75
CA GLN A 17 -52.06 -30.02 80.57
C GLN A 17 -51.00 -30.09 79.46
N PHE A 18 -50.29 -28.99 79.19
CA PHE A 18 -49.35 -28.90 78.07
C PHE A 18 -47.93 -29.38 78.38
N GLU A 19 -47.55 -29.50 79.66
CA GLU A 19 -46.23 -29.98 80.07
C GLU A 19 -46.07 -31.50 79.85
N SER A 20 -44.91 -31.92 79.36
CA SER A 20 -44.57 -33.34 79.20
C SER A 20 -43.08 -33.58 79.46
N LYS A 21 -42.64 -34.85 79.49
CA LYS A 21 -41.21 -35.17 79.65
C LYS A 21 -40.31 -34.50 78.60
N ALA A 22 -40.85 -34.14 77.44
CA ALA A 22 -40.14 -33.51 76.33
C ALA A 22 -40.35 -31.99 76.21
N LEU A 23 -41.39 -31.43 76.84
CA LEU A 23 -41.84 -30.04 76.68
C LEU A 23 -41.88 -29.32 78.02
N ASN A 24 -41.17 -28.20 78.12
CA ASN A 24 -41.33 -27.25 79.23
C ASN A 24 -42.16 -26.06 78.75
N VAL A 25 -43.30 -25.81 79.40
CA VAL A 25 -44.27 -24.78 79.02
C VAL A 25 -44.38 -23.75 80.14
N THR A 26 -44.25 -22.47 79.78
CA THR A 26 -44.54 -21.34 80.67
C THR A 26 -45.68 -20.55 80.04
N VAL A 27 -46.70 -20.18 80.80
CA VAL A 27 -47.85 -19.40 80.33
C VAL A 27 -47.90 -18.11 81.14
N GLY A 28 -47.95 -16.95 80.47
CA GLY A 28 -48.01 -15.65 81.13
C GLY A 28 -49.39 -15.35 81.72
N SER A 29 -50.43 -15.40 80.86
CA SER A 29 -51.82 -15.16 81.25
C SER A 29 -52.76 -16.15 80.56
N ALA A 30 -53.89 -16.46 81.21
CA ALA A 30 -54.95 -17.28 80.65
C ALA A 30 -56.34 -16.70 80.99
N GLN A 31 -57.24 -16.65 80.02
CA GLN A 31 -58.59 -16.08 80.13
C GLN A 31 -59.63 -16.97 79.44
N PHE A 32 -60.84 -17.06 79.98
CA PHE A 32 -61.98 -17.70 79.30
C PHE A 32 -62.83 -16.67 78.57
N ASN A 33 -63.25 -17.00 77.36
CA ASN A 33 -64.27 -16.28 76.61
C ASN A 33 -65.41 -17.26 76.25
N LEU A 34 -66.46 -17.31 77.07
CA LEU A 34 -67.50 -18.33 76.95
C LEU A 34 -68.55 -18.05 75.85
N PHE A 35 -68.71 -16.79 75.44
CA PHE A 35 -69.78 -16.34 74.53
C PHE A 35 -69.24 -15.48 73.37
N GLY A 36 -68.03 -15.75 72.90
CA GLY A 36 -67.46 -15.06 71.74
C GLY A 36 -68.23 -15.38 70.45
N GLU A 37 -68.11 -14.52 69.43
CA GLU A 37 -68.76 -14.70 68.12
C GLU A 37 -68.40 -16.03 67.44
N ASN A 38 -67.28 -16.65 67.85
CA ASN A 38 -66.78 -17.90 67.31
C ASN A 38 -66.76 -19.04 68.36
N GLY A 39 -67.70 -19.03 69.29
CA GLY A 39 -67.85 -20.06 70.32
C GLY A 39 -67.01 -19.82 71.59
N SER A 40 -67.04 -20.79 72.50
CA SER A 40 -66.31 -20.73 73.76
C SER A 40 -64.82 -21.01 73.54
N ARG A 41 -63.95 -20.21 74.16
CA ARG A 41 -62.49 -20.25 73.96
C ARG A 41 -61.69 -20.03 75.24
N ILE A 42 -60.48 -20.56 75.28
CA ILE A 42 -59.41 -20.18 76.22
C ILE A 42 -58.40 -19.34 75.45
N LEU A 43 -58.12 -18.14 75.93
CA LEU A 43 -57.08 -17.25 75.43
C LEU A 43 -55.85 -17.42 76.31
N LEU A 44 -54.72 -17.82 75.73
CA LEU A 44 -53.41 -17.81 76.37
C LEU A 44 -52.58 -16.66 75.81
N GLU A 45 -51.93 -15.90 76.68
CA GLU A 45 -51.04 -14.81 76.28
C GLU A 45 -49.63 -15.05 76.83
N ASP A 46 -48.63 -14.62 76.06
CA ASP A 46 -47.20 -14.66 76.40
C ASP A 46 -46.71 -16.06 76.85
N SER A 47 -47.06 -17.10 76.08
CA SER A 47 -46.65 -18.47 76.37
C SER A 47 -45.29 -18.79 75.73
N LEU A 48 -44.46 -19.57 76.43
CA LEU A 48 -43.15 -20.00 75.97
C LEU A 48 -43.04 -21.52 76.10
N ILE A 49 -42.76 -22.20 74.99
CA ILE A 49 -42.55 -23.64 74.92
C ILE A 49 -41.09 -23.91 74.61
N ARG A 50 -40.45 -24.78 75.39
CA ARG A 50 -39.08 -25.25 75.15
C ARG A 50 -39.07 -26.76 75.00
N VAL A 51 -38.60 -27.23 73.84
CA VAL A 51 -38.44 -28.64 73.53
C VAL A 51 -37.03 -29.08 73.91
N LYS A 52 -36.91 -30.12 74.74
CA LYS A 52 -35.62 -30.70 75.17
C LYS A 52 -35.24 -31.86 74.25
N GLY A 53 -34.00 -31.89 73.75
CA GLY A 53 -33.49 -33.01 72.94
C GLY A 53 -32.30 -32.63 72.05
N ARG A 54 -31.90 -33.55 71.16
CA ARG A 54 -30.84 -33.33 70.15
C ARG A 54 -31.18 -32.19 69.18
N THR A 55 -32.47 -31.93 68.96
CA THR A 55 -32.97 -30.74 68.29
C THR A 55 -33.70 -29.90 69.33
N ALA A 56 -33.06 -28.82 69.79
CA ALA A 56 -33.68 -27.91 70.74
C ALA A 56 -34.54 -26.89 69.98
N ALA A 57 -35.78 -26.70 70.41
CA ALA A 57 -36.68 -25.70 69.85
C ALA A 57 -37.23 -24.79 70.96
N THR A 58 -37.34 -23.51 70.66
CA THR A 58 -38.01 -22.52 71.50
C THR A 58 -39.15 -21.91 70.71
N VAL A 59 -40.37 -21.97 71.23
CA VAL A 59 -41.55 -21.40 70.59
C VAL A 59 -42.17 -20.38 71.53
N LEU A 60 -42.21 -19.12 71.10
CA LEU A 60 -42.94 -18.04 71.74
C LEU A 60 -44.33 -17.94 71.09
N LEU A 61 -45.36 -17.90 71.93
CA LEU A 61 -46.75 -17.76 71.54
C LEU A 61 -47.30 -16.50 72.23
N PRO A 62 -47.21 -15.32 71.59
CA PRO A 62 -47.72 -14.07 72.16
C PRO A 62 -49.22 -14.16 72.46
N ARG A 63 -49.97 -14.83 71.57
CA ARG A 63 -51.39 -15.08 71.76
C ARG A 63 -51.80 -16.41 71.11
N ALA A 64 -52.49 -17.25 71.88
CA ALA A 64 -53.05 -18.52 71.42
C ALA A 64 -54.53 -18.60 71.83
N GLU A 65 -55.41 -18.81 70.86
CA GLU A 65 -56.84 -19.04 71.07
C GLU A 65 -57.16 -20.52 70.91
N ILE A 66 -57.69 -21.11 71.98
CA ILE A 66 -58.01 -22.52 72.07
C ILE A 66 -59.53 -22.62 72.10
N GLY A 67 -60.14 -23.13 71.04
CA GLY A 67 -61.57 -23.42 70.97
C GLY A 67 -61.94 -24.63 71.82
N ILE A 68 -62.99 -24.53 72.62
CA ILE A 68 -63.41 -25.58 73.56
C ILE A 68 -64.90 -25.91 73.38
N ASN A 69 -65.25 -27.17 73.58
CA ASN A 69 -66.64 -27.59 73.67
C ASN A 69 -67.19 -27.32 75.08
N LEU A 70 -68.19 -26.43 75.20
CA LEU A 70 -68.74 -26.02 76.49
C LEU A 70 -69.43 -27.19 77.24
N SER A 71 -70.00 -28.17 76.53
CA SER A 71 -70.64 -29.33 77.19
C SER A 71 -69.63 -30.24 77.89
N GLY A 72 -68.42 -30.38 77.35
CA GLY A 72 -67.34 -31.17 77.96
C GLY A 72 -66.80 -30.54 79.25
N LEU A 73 -66.77 -29.21 79.32
CA LEU A 73 -66.44 -28.45 80.53
C LEU A 73 -67.35 -28.77 81.71
N LEU A 74 -68.62 -29.11 81.47
CA LEU A 74 -69.60 -29.47 82.50
C LEU A 74 -69.46 -30.92 82.99
N THR A 75 -68.89 -31.81 82.17
CA THR A 75 -68.64 -33.22 82.52
C THR A 75 -67.23 -33.45 83.08
N GLY A 76 -66.37 -32.43 83.05
CA GLY A 76 -64.98 -32.51 83.52
C GLY A 76 -63.98 -32.92 82.42
N ASP A 77 -64.45 -33.17 81.20
CA ASP A 77 -63.65 -33.59 80.05
C ASP A 77 -63.59 -32.45 79.03
N LEU A 78 -62.48 -31.69 79.04
CA LEU A 78 -62.29 -30.59 78.11
C LEU A 78 -61.97 -31.11 76.70
N GLU A 79 -62.92 -31.00 75.78
CA GLU A 79 -62.68 -31.24 74.35
C GLU A 79 -62.20 -29.96 73.68
N ILE A 80 -60.97 -29.98 73.15
CA ILE A 80 -60.40 -28.87 72.38
C ILE A 80 -60.72 -29.10 70.91
N THR A 81 -61.38 -28.16 70.25
CA THR A 81 -61.82 -28.32 68.86
C THR A 81 -60.86 -27.67 67.85
N SER A 82 -60.24 -26.56 68.23
CA SER A 82 -59.32 -25.82 67.36
C SER A 82 -58.27 -25.05 68.15
N VAL A 83 -57.09 -24.85 67.57
CA VAL A 83 -56.06 -23.96 68.11
C VAL A 83 -55.71 -22.92 67.04
N ALA A 84 -55.80 -21.63 67.37
CA ALA A 84 -55.34 -20.53 66.53
C ALA A 84 -54.19 -19.80 67.23
N LEU A 85 -53.02 -19.76 66.59
CA LEU A 85 -51.82 -19.10 67.11
C LEU A 85 -51.62 -17.79 66.34
N GLU A 86 -51.66 -16.66 67.05
CA GLU A 86 -51.43 -15.34 66.46
C GLU A 86 -49.99 -14.89 66.76
N ARG A 87 -49.24 -14.58 65.69
CA ARG A 87 -47.83 -14.17 65.73
C ARG A 87 -46.88 -15.14 66.48
N PRO A 88 -47.00 -16.48 66.32
CA PRO A 88 -46.07 -17.40 66.97
C PRO A 88 -44.67 -17.23 66.38
N SER A 89 -43.64 -17.36 67.22
CA SER A 89 -42.23 -17.30 66.80
C SER A 89 -41.49 -18.53 67.27
N ALA A 90 -40.96 -19.33 66.35
CA ALA A 90 -40.23 -20.55 66.65
C ALA A 90 -38.76 -20.42 66.24
N THR A 91 -37.85 -20.81 67.12
CA THR A 91 -36.41 -20.96 66.81
C THR A 91 -36.00 -22.41 67.01
N ILE A 92 -35.56 -23.06 65.94
CA ILE A 92 -35.11 -24.45 65.92
C ILE A 92 -33.59 -24.48 65.74
N LYS A 93 -32.88 -25.21 66.59
CA LYS A 93 -31.45 -25.50 66.43
C LYS A 93 -31.26 -26.95 66.03
N LEU A 94 -30.83 -27.18 64.80
CA LEU A 94 -30.48 -28.50 64.29
C LEU A 94 -29.04 -28.84 64.70
N ALA A 95 -28.82 -30.01 65.30
CA ALA A 95 -27.48 -30.47 65.66
C ALA A 95 -26.60 -30.67 64.42
N SER A 96 -25.34 -30.23 64.49
CA SER A 96 -24.30 -30.55 63.51
C SER A 96 -23.92 -32.02 63.64
N GLY A 97 -24.50 -32.89 62.82
CA GLY A 97 -24.03 -34.26 62.66
C GLY A 97 -22.87 -34.30 61.67
N SER A 98 -21.75 -34.89 62.08
CA SER A 98 -20.64 -35.31 61.21
C SER A 98 -20.89 -36.72 60.67
N GLU A 99 -22.14 -37.04 60.37
CA GLU A 99 -22.55 -38.31 59.76
C GLU A 99 -22.83 -38.05 58.26
N PRO A 100 -22.73 -39.05 57.37
CA PRO A 100 -23.10 -38.88 55.98
C PRO A 100 -24.56 -38.43 55.95
N LEU A 101 -24.91 -37.50 55.05
CA LEU A 101 -26.30 -37.08 54.88
C LEU A 101 -27.17 -38.35 54.83
N PRO A 102 -28.06 -38.57 55.81
CA PRO A 102 -28.79 -39.82 55.89
C PRO A 102 -29.58 -39.98 54.60
N ARG A 103 -29.53 -41.20 54.03
CA ARG A 103 -30.10 -41.47 52.70
C ARG A 103 -31.51 -40.89 52.60
N VAL A 104 -31.89 -40.38 51.44
CA VAL A 104 -33.18 -39.69 51.22
C VAL A 104 -34.35 -40.54 51.73
N GLN A 105 -34.28 -41.87 51.61
CA GLN A 105 -35.29 -42.79 52.15
C GLN A 105 -35.48 -42.63 53.68
N ASN A 106 -34.38 -42.46 54.43
CA ASN A 106 -34.42 -42.25 55.88
C ASN A 106 -35.06 -40.91 56.25
N ARG A 107 -34.87 -39.87 55.43
CA ARG A 107 -35.51 -38.56 55.63
C ARG A 107 -37.01 -38.63 55.40
N VAL A 108 -37.45 -39.32 54.34
CA VAL A 108 -38.88 -39.55 54.07
C VAL A 108 -39.53 -40.33 55.21
N VAL A 109 -38.88 -41.40 55.70
CA VAL A 109 -39.37 -42.16 56.86
C VAL A 109 -39.39 -41.29 58.13
N ALA A 110 -38.43 -40.39 58.32
CA ALA A 110 -38.43 -39.45 59.44
C ALA A 110 -39.59 -38.45 59.34
N ILE A 111 -39.88 -37.94 58.13
CA ILE A 111 -41.06 -37.10 57.87
C ILE A 111 -42.33 -37.90 58.18
N ASP A 112 -42.47 -39.15 57.71
CA ASP A 112 -43.61 -40.00 58.05
C ASP A 112 -43.74 -40.22 59.57
N LYS A 113 -42.65 -40.51 60.28
CA LYS A 113 -42.68 -40.67 61.75
C LYS A 113 -43.10 -39.38 62.46
N PHE A 114 -42.55 -38.23 62.05
CA PHE A 114 -42.98 -36.94 62.58
C PHE A 114 -44.45 -36.68 62.32
N SER A 115 -44.91 -37.04 61.12
CA SER A 115 -46.30 -36.89 60.68
C SER A 115 -47.26 -37.77 61.50
N VAL A 116 -46.84 -39.00 61.87
CA VAL A 116 -47.60 -39.87 62.77
C VAL A 116 -47.69 -39.25 64.15
N ILE A 117 -46.57 -38.75 64.70
CA ILE A 117 -46.57 -38.05 65.99
C ILE A 117 -47.48 -36.82 65.95
N ALA A 118 -47.46 -36.06 64.85
CA ALA A 118 -48.33 -34.90 64.67
C ALA A 118 -49.82 -35.30 64.65
N VAL A 119 -50.19 -36.36 63.94
CA VAL A 119 -51.57 -36.90 63.93
C VAL A 119 -51.96 -37.44 65.30
N GLU A 120 -51.08 -38.18 65.97
CA GLU A 120 -51.32 -38.72 67.32
C GLU A 120 -51.52 -37.60 68.34
N GLU A 121 -50.72 -36.53 68.28
CA GLU A 121 -50.93 -35.36 69.13
C GLU A 121 -52.23 -34.63 68.76
N LEU A 122 -52.51 -34.34 67.49
CA LEU A 122 -53.79 -33.73 67.08
C LEU A 122 -54.99 -34.55 67.59
N LYS A 123 -54.93 -35.88 67.48
CA LYS A 123 -55.93 -36.79 68.03
C LYS A 123 -56.02 -36.79 69.54
N ARG A 124 -54.89 -36.86 70.25
CA ARG A 124 -54.83 -36.81 71.72
C ARG A 124 -55.55 -35.58 72.25
N TRP A 125 -55.46 -34.47 71.53
CA TRP A 125 -56.09 -33.21 71.86
C TRP A 125 -57.48 -33.00 71.23
N HIS A 126 -58.02 -33.98 70.50
CA HIS A 126 -59.28 -33.89 69.73
C HIS A 126 -59.33 -32.71 68.72
N LEU A 127 -58.17 -32.28 68.23
CA LEU A 127 -58.03 -31.12 67.36
C LEU A 127 -58.36 -31.47 65.91
N GLU A 128 -59.39 -30.82 65.36
CA GLU A 128 -59.71 -30.92 63.93
C GLU A 128 -58.83 -29.98 63.10
N LYS A 129 -58.44 -28.83 63.68
CA LYS A 129 -57.70 -27.76 63.00
C LYS A 129 -56.73 -27.01 63.91
N VAL A 130 -55.53 -26.74 63.39
CA VAL A 130 -54.57 -25.78 63.95
C VAL A 130 -54.31 -24.68 62.92
N ALA A 131 -54.58 -23.43 63.27
CA ALA A 131 -54.31 -22.25 62.47
C ALA A 131 -53.14 -21.46 63.05
N ILE A 132 -52.28 -20.95 62.19
CA ILE A 132 -51.19 -20.03 62.49
C ILE A 132 -51.43 -18.78 61.64
N GLU A 133 -51.39 -17.61 62.26
CA GLU A 133 -51.50 -16.31 61.60
C GLU A 133 -50.25 -15.47 61.91
N TYR A 134 -49.61 -14.91 60.89
CA TYR A 134 -48.41 -14.06 61.00
C TYR A 134 -47.24 -14.71 61.77
N GLY A 135 -47.02 -16.00 61.58
CA GLY A 135 -45.94 -16.75 62.25
C GLY A 135 -44.54 -16.39 61.76
N ARG A 136 -43.55 -16.67 62.60
CA ARG A 136 -42.11 -16.55 62.31
C ARG A 136 -41.39 -17.86 62.64
N LEU A 137 -40.53 -18.33 61.75
CA LEU A 137 -39.70 -19.51 61.93
C LEU A 137 -38.24 -19.18 61.64
N VAL A 138 -37.36 -19.45 62.61
CA VAL A 138 -35.91 -19.36 62.47
C VAL A 138 -35.30 -20.74 62.64
N ILE A 139 -34.59 -21.23 61.63
CA ILE A 139 -33.87 -22.50 61.69
C ILE A 139 -32.38 -22.21 61.65
N ASN A 140 -31.66 -22.66 62.67
CA ASN A 140 -30.20 -22.61 62.73
C ASN A 140 -29.66 -24.01 62.43
N ALA A 141 -28.91 -24.14 61.34
CA ALA A 141 -28.35 -25.42 60.88
C ALA A 141 -26.89 -25.21 60.43
N GLN A 142 -25.94 -25.92 61.04
CA GLN A 142 -24.52 -25.89 60.64
C GLN A 142 -23.88 -24.49 60.58
N GLY A 143 -24.33 -23.55 61.41
CA GLY A 143 -23.85 -22.16 61.42
C GLY A 143 -24.57 -21.22 60.43
N GLU A 144 -25.50 -21.76 59.66
CA GLU A 144 -26.36 -21.03 58.72
C GLU A 144 -27.72 -20.73 59.36
N GLU A 145 -28.27 -19.55 59.08
CA GLU A 145 -29.57 -19.09 59.57
C GLU A 145 -30.58 -18.99 58.41
N PHE A 146 -31.70 -19.69 58.56
CA PHE A 146 -32.86 -19.66 57.66
C PHE A 146 -34.01 -18.99 58.38
N VAL A 147 -34.67 -18.02 57.74
CA VAL A 147 -35.76 -17.24 58.33
C VAL A 147 -36.96 -17.22 57.39
N ALA A 148 -38.13 -17.53 57.93
CA ALA A 148 -39.43 -17.34 57.28
C ALA A 148 -40.32 -16.50 58.19
N ASP A 149 -40.89 -15.42 57.64
CA ASP A 149 -41.77 -14.47 58.33
C ASP A 149 -43.15 -14.45 57.66
N GLY A 150 -44.17 -13.95 58.36
CA GLY A 150 -45.53 -13.84 57.83
C GLY A 150 -46.13 -15.19 57.42
N ILE A 151 -45.89 -16.23 58.21
CA ILE A 151 -46.41 -17.58 57.95
C ILE A 151 -47.88 -17.63 58.36
N ASP A 152 -48.77 -17.82 57.39
CA ASP A 152 -50.17 -18.16 57.61
C ASP A 152 -50.37 -19.64 57.25
N ALA A 153 -50.55 -20.50 58.25
CA ALA A 153 -50.65 -21.94 58.04
C ALA A 153 -51.91 -22.54 58.65
N ASN A 154 -52.48 -23.54 57.99
CA ASN A 154 -53.59 -24.33 58.49
C ASN A 154 -53.21 -25.81 58.42
N ALA A 155 -53.13 -26.48 59.57
CA ALA A 155 -53.07 -27.93 59.67
C ALA A 155 -54.48 -28.47 59.95
N VAL A 156 -54.93 -29.45 59.17
CA VAL A 156 -56.27 -30.04 59.26
C VAL A 156 -56.16 -31.55 59.23
N LEU A 157 -56.90 -32.21 60.13
CA LEU A 157 -57.09 -33.66 60.09
C LEU A 157 -58.12 -34.00 59.01
N LEU A 158 -57.76 -34.84 58.04
CA LEU A 158 -58.66 -35.23 56.94
C LEU A 158 -59.50 -36.46 57.31
N ASP A 159 -58.89 -37.40 58.03
CA ASP A 159 -59.50 -38.59 58.60
C ASP A 159 -58.61 -39.10 59.76
N ASP A 160 -58.90 -40.29 60.29
CA ASP A 160 -58.16 -40.87 61.40
C ASP A 160 -56.65 -41.08 61.17
N LEU A 161 -56.18 -41.08 59.93
CA LEU A 161 -54.78 -41.38 59.62
C LEU A 161 -54.16 -40.36 58.66
N SER A 162 -54.96 -39.47 58.09
CA SER A 162 -54.57 -38.50 57.07
C SER A 162 -54.65 -37.06 57.59
N PHE A 163 -53.71 -36.21 57.17
CA PHE A 163 -53.74 -34.78 57.48
C PHE A 163 -53.16 -33.94 56.33
N ALA A 164 -53.49 -32.66 56.33
CA ALA A 164 -52.91 -31.69 55.42
C ALA A 164 -52.43 -30.45 56.19
N VAL A 165 -51.34 -29.85 55.72
CA VAL A 165 -50.84 -28.55 56.15
C VAL A 165 -50.74 -27.67 54.92
N ASN A 166 -51.44 -26.55 54.93
CA ASN A 166 -51.37 -25.53 53.88
C ASN A 166 -50.78 -24.27 54.50
N ALA A 167 -49.66 -23.79 53.98
CA ALA A 167 -49.00 -22.58 54.44
C ALA A 167 -48.83 -21.57 53.31
N LYS A 168 -49.13 -20.30 53.59
CA LYS A 168 -48.71 -19.14 52.82
C LYS A 168 -47.65 -18.41 53.60
N ILE A 169 -46.58 -18.01 52.95
CA ILE A 169 -45.41 -17.45 53.60
C ILE A 169 -45.06 -16.16 52.85
N VAL A 170 -44.92 -15.07 53.59
CA VAL A 170 -44.48 -13.79 53.04
C VAL A 170 -42.97 -13.88 52.79
N GLY A 171 -42.60 -14.17 51.55
CA GLY A 171 -41.21 -14.24 51.12
C GLY A 171 -40.57 -12.87 50.93
N ARG A 172 -39.24 -12.83 50.90
CA ARG A 172 -38.43 -11.63 50.69
C ARG A 172 -38.65 -11.00 49.32
N GLU A 173 -38.98 -11.80 48.32
CA GLU A 173 -39.27 -11.33 46.95
C GLU A 173 -40.76 -11.41 46.60
N GLY A 174 -41.62 -11.88 47.51
CA GLY A 174 -43.05 -12.07 47.31
C GLY A 174 -43.58 -13.34 47.96
N ASP A 175 -44.90 -13.44 48.07
CA ASP A 175 -45.56 -14.56 48.75
C ASP A 175 -45.33 -15.89 48.02
N TRP A 176 -45.15 -16.96 48.78
CA TRP A 176 -45.09 -18.33 48.27
C TRP A 176 -45.92 -19.27 49.13
N SER A 177 -46.29 -20.43 48.59
CA SER A 177 -47.08 -21.42 49.33
C SER A 177 -46.38 -22.76 49.41
N TRP A 178 -46.66 -23.44 50.52
CA TRP A 178 -46.20 -24.80 50.80
C TRP A 178 -47.36 -25.63 51.31
N ASP A 179 -47.64 -26.73 50.61
CA ASP A 179 -48.71 -27.65 50.92
C ASP A 179 -48.12 -29.03 51.18
N LEU A 180 -48.31 -29.56 52.39
CA LEU A 180 -47.96 -30.92 52.76
C LEU A 180 -49.26 -31.70 52.94
N LYS A 181 -49.40 -32.84 52.28
CA LYS A 181 -50.54 -33.74 52.47
C LYS A 181 -50.04 -35.15 52.74
N ARG A 182 -50.50 -35.74 53.83
CA ARG A 182 -50.31 -37.16 54.11
C ARG A 182 -51.65 -37.87 54.06
N THR A 183 -51.70 -38.96 53.31
CA THR A 183 -52.88 -39.82 53.22
C THR A 183 -52.54 -41.27 53.50
N VAL A 184 -53.50 -42.00 54.07
CA VAL A 184 -53.39 -43.45 54.25
C VAL A 184 -54.52 -44.13 53.50
N THR A 185 -54.18 -45.08 52.64
CA THR A 185 -55.15 -45.84 51.85
C THR A 185 -55.86 -46.85 52.77
N PRO A 186 -57.20 -46.77 52.95
CA PRO A 186 -57.91 -47.61 53.92
C PRO A 186 -57.76 -49.12 53.69
N GLU A 187 -57.70 -49.56 52.42
CA GLU A 187 -57.69 -50.98 52.06
C GLU A 187 -56.32 -51.64 52.27
N THR A 188 -55.23 -50.90 52.04
CA THR A 188 -53.85 -51.44 52.03
C THR A 188 -53.01 -50.94 53.20
N GLY A 189 -53.42 -49.87 53.87
CA GLY A 189 -52.63 -49.14 54.84
C GLY A 189 -51.44 -48.38 54.24
N ALA A 190 -51.29 -48.37 52.91
CA ALA A 190 -50.20 -47.65 52.24
C ALA A 190 -50.31 -46.15 52.48
N ARG A 191 -49.17 -45.50 52.68
CA ARG A 191 -49.07 -44.10 53.07
C ARG A 191 -48.48 -43.31 51.92
N ASN A 192 -49.11 -42.19 51.58
CA ASN A 192 -48.58 -41.26 50.58
C ASN A 192 -48.35 -39.89 51.23
N ILE A 193 -47.16 -39.33 51.02
CA ILE A 193 -46.76 -38.00 51.45
C ILE A 193 -46.51 -37.16 50.20
N SER A 194 -47.33 -36.14 50.00
CA SER A 194 -47.20 -35.17 48.91
C SER A 194 -46.78 -33.81 49.47
N VAL A 195 -45.79 -33.17 48.84
CA VAL A 195 -45.31 -31.83 49.14
C VAL A 195 -45.36 -31.00 47.86
N ASN A 196 -46.10 -29.89 47.90
CA ASN A 196 -46.15 -28.93 46.81
C ASN A 196 -45.62 -27.58 47.30
N LEU A 197 -44.63 -27.05 46.60
CA LEU A 197 -44.06 -25.72 46.80
C LEU A 197 -44.39 -24.88 45.58
N ARG A 198 -44.97 -23.70 45.77
CA ARG A 198 -45.33 -22.80 44.66
C ARG A 198 -44.74 -21.42 44.86
N ASP A 199 -44.06 -20.94 43.83
CA ASP A 199 -43.54 -19.59 43.70
C ASP A 199 -42.49 -19.17 44.76
N ALA A 200 -41.83 -20.15 45.38
CA ALA A 200 -40.77 -19.89 46.36
C ALA A 200 -39.50 -19.40 45.67
N SER A 201 -38.96 -18.26 46.08
CA SER A 201 -37.70 -17.77 45.53
C SER A 201 -36.50 -18.53 46.09
N LEU A 202 -35.43 -18.69 45.30
CA LEU A 202 -34.15 -19.24 45.80
C LEU A 202 -33.64 -18.44 47.00
N ARG A 203 -33.86 -17.12 46.98
CA ARG A 203 -33.56 -16.24 48.11
C ARG A 203 -34.23 -16.77 49.37
N ASP A 204 -35.53 -17.05 49.34
CA ASP A 204 -36.30 -17.49 50.51
C ASP A 204 -35.91 -18.87 51.04
N LEU A 205 -35.50 -19.79 50.16
CA LEU A 205 -35.16 -21.16 50.54
C LEU A 205 -33.71 -21.33 51.02
N LEU A 206 -32.83 -20.38 50.71
CA LEU A 206 -31.41 -20.46 51.02
C LEU A 206 -31.00 -19.51 52.17
N PRO A 207 -29.86 -19.78 52.84
CA PRO A 207 -29.35 -18.94 53.91
C PRO A 207 -29.25 -17.45 53.55
N THR A 208 -29.31 -16.61 54.58
CA THR A 208 -29.39 -15.15 54.41
C THR A 208 -28.20 -14.52 53.67
N HIS A 209 -27.02 -15.15 53.68
CA HIS A 209 -25.80 -14.70 52.99
C HIS A 209 -25.48 -15.47 51.70
N SER A 210 -26.37 -16.34 51.20
CA SER A 210 -26.10 -17.12 49.97
C SER A 210 -26.00 -16.27 48.71
N PHE A 211 -26.57 -15.06 48.72
CA PHE A 211 -26.61 -14.17 47.55
C PHE A 211 -26.26 -12.74 47.93
N ALA A 212 -25.63 -12.01 47.00
CA ALA A 212 -25.51 -10.56 47.10
C ALA A 212 -26.89 -9.89 46.99
N ARG A 213 -27.06 -8.68 47.57
CA ARG A 213 -28.35 -7.97 47.61
C ARG A 213 -29.02 -7.84 46.24
N ASP A 214 -28.25 -7.57 45.19
CA ASP A 214 -28.74 -7.33 43.82
C ASP A 214 -28.64 -8.55 42.89
N ASP A 215 -28.41 -9.75 43.44
CA ASP A 215 -28.30 -10.96 42.62
C ASP A 215 -29.69 -11.44 42.14
N LYS A 216 -29.92 -11.32 40.83
CA LYS A 216 -31.15 -11.77 40.17
C LYS A 216 -31.31 -13.29 40.16
N LEU A 217 -30.22 -14.06 40.33
CA LEU A 217 -30.32 -15.51 40.48
C LEU A 217 -31.17 -15.88 41.70
N ALA A 218 -31.02 -15.12 42.79
CA ALA A 218 -31.78 -15.29 44.02
C ALA A 218 -33.30 -15.13 43.81
N ASN A 219 -33.71 -14.39 42.78
CA ASN A 219 -35.12 -14.12 42.48
C ASN A 219 -35.77 -15.22 41.62
N THR A 220 -35.00 -16.25 41.24
CA THR A 220 -35.52 -17.42 40.53
C THR A 220 -36.57 -18.12 41.40
N ARG A 221 -37.77 -18.30 40.84
CA ARG A 221 -38.90 -18.97 41.50
C ARG A 221 -38.86 -20.46 41.24
N LEU A 222 -39.22 -21.25 42.24
CA LEU A 222 -39.28 -22.70 42.19
C LEU A 222 -40.72 -23.17 42.38
N PHE A 223 -41.08 -24.15 41.56
CA PHE A 223 -42.31 -24.92 41.65
C PHE A 223 -41.90 -26.37 41.84
N VAL A 224 -42.14 -26.92 43.03
CA VAL A 224 -41.73 -28.28 43.40
C VAL A 224 -42.98 -29.10 43.68
N GLU A 225 -43.08 -30.27 43.08
CA GLU A 225 -44.08 -31.27 43.39
C GLU A 225 -43.33 -32.54 43.74
N ALA A 226 -43.44 -33.00 44.99
CA ALA A 226 -42.77 -34.20 45.46
C ALA A 226 -43.78 -35.15 46.08
N ASN A 227 -43.69 -36.44 45.75
CA ASN A 227 -44.54 -37.47 46.33
C ASN A 227 -43.68 -38.63 46.82
N ALA A 228 -44.08 -39.24 47.93
CA ALA A 228 -43.40 -40.40 48.47
C ALA A 228 -44.40 -41.43 48.97
N GLU A 229 -44.16 -42.70 48.63
CA GLU A 229 -44.99 -43.83 49.02
C GLU A 229 -44.26 -44.67 50.08
N LEU A 230 -45.01 -45.10 51.09
CA LEU A 230 -44.55 -46.02 52.12
C LEU A 230 -45.57 -47.15 52.31
N TRP A 231 -45.07 -48.34 52.64
CA TRP A 231 -45.91 -49.46 53.04
C TRP A 231 -46.66 -49.15 54.35
N ALA A 232 -47.66 -49.98 54.67
CA ALA A 232 -48.36 -49.91 55.96
C ALA A 232 -47.42 -49.99 57.18
N THR A 233 -46.29 -50.68 57.03
CA THR A 233 -45.22 -50.81 58.04
C THR A 233 -44.41 -49.52 58.24
N GLY A 234 -44.57 -48.51 57.38
CA GLY A 234 -43.76 -47.29 57.38
C GLY A 234 -42.41 -47.44 56.66
N GLU A 235 -42.18 -48.55 55.97
CA GLU A 235 -41.01 -48.73 55.12
C GLU A 235 -41.18 -47.99 53.79
N PHE A 236 -40.12 -47.30 53.34
CA PHE A 236 -40.09 -46.56 52.08
C PHE A 236 -40.30 -47.48 50.87
N VAL A 237 -41.14 -47.06 49.91
CA VAL A 237 -41.38 -47.73 48.62
C VAL A 237 -40.64 -47.01 47.50
N GLY A 238 -40.94 -45.72 47.34
CA GLY A 238 -40.42 -44.87 46.28
C GLY A 238 -40.80 -43.42 46.50
N ALA A 239 -40.14 -42.53 45.77
CA ALA A 239 -40.46 -41.12 45.74
C ALA A 239 -40.16 -40.51 44.38
N ASP A 240 -40.99 -39.57 43.96
CA ASP A 240 -40.78 -38.71 42.81
C ASP A 240 -40.71 -37.24 43.23
N MET A 241 -39.92 -36.45 42.51
CA MET A 241 -39.84 -35.02 42.70
C MET A 241 -39.64 -34.32 41.36
N ASN A 242 -40.60 -33.47 41.01
CA ASN A 242 -40.55 -32.57 39.88
C ASN A 242 -40.19 -31.17 40.36
N VAL A 243 -39.17 -30.56 39.74
CA VAL A 243 -38.75 -29.19 40.01
C VAL A 243 -38.82 -28.41 38.71
N ARG A 244 -39.58 -27.32 38.70
CA ARG A 244 -39.62 -26.35 37.60
C ARG A 244 -39.19 -24.98 38.10
N THR A 245 -38.49 -24.23 37.27
CA THR A 245 -38.06 -22.87 37.60
C THR A 245 -38.77 -21.81 36.76
N SER A 246 -38.90 -20.60 37.29
CA SER A 246 -39.03 -19.40 36.45
C SER A 246 -37.74 -19.16 35.66
N PRO A 247 -37.67 -18.11 34.82
CA PRO A 247 -36.41 -17.75 34.18
C PRO A 247 -35.28 -17.58 35.20
N ILE A 248 -34.15 -18.23 34.93
CA ILE A 248 -32.93 -18.20 35.74
C ILE A 248 -32.00 -17.14 35.14
N PHE A 249 -31.54 -16.21 35.96
CA PHE A 249 -30.63 -15.14 35.54
C PHE A 249 -29.25 -15.38 36.10
N ILE A 250 -28.27 -15.57 35.22
CA ILE A 250 -26.86 -15.75 35.58
C ILE A 250 -26.10 -14.51 35.10
N ARG A 251 -25.58 -13.72 36.04
CA ARG A 251 -24.76 -12.55 35.72
C ARG A 251 -23.35 -13.01 35.39
N THR A 252 -22.85 -12.62 34.21
CA THR A 252 -21.50 -12.99 33.75
C THR A 252 -20.58 -11.78 33.65
N ALA A 253 -21.13 -10.57 33.64
CA ALA A 253 -20.41 -9.30 33.70
C ALA A 253 -21.38 -8.18 34.18
N PRO A 254 -20.91 -6.95 34.47
CA PRO A 254 -21.77 -5.86 34.91
C PRO A 254 -22.89 -5.48 33.92
N ASP A 255 -22.63 -5.64 32.63
CA ASP A 255 -23.50 -5.28 31.51
C ASP A 255 -24.00 -6.52 30.71
N ASN A 256 -23.69 -7.75 31.15
CA ASN A 256 -24.02 -8.97 30.42
C ASN A 256 -24.56 -10.07 31.34
N SER A 257 -25.58 -10.79 30.85
CA SER A 257 -26.22 -11.88 31.60
C SER A 257 -26.73 -12.96 30.68
N ILE A 258 -26.75 -14.19 31.18
CA ILE A 258 -27.43 -15.33 30.56
C ILE A 258 -28.79 -15.49 31.24
N THR A 259 -29.83 -15.64 30.43
CA THR A 259 -31.15 -16.08 30.90
C THR A 259 -31.41 -17.49 30.39
N ILE A 260 -31.75 -18.41 31.29
CA ILE A 260 -32.36 -19.71 30.97
C ILE A 260 -33.85 -19.52 31.22
N ASP A 261 -34.70 -19.79 30.23
CA ASP A 261 -36.13 -19.47 30.33
C ASP A 261 -36.86 -20.39 31.30
N GLU A 262 -36.44 -21.67 31.36
CA GLU A 262 -37.01 -22.68 32.24
C GLU A 262 -35.99 -23.83 32.42
N ALA A 263 -35.85 -24.30 33.64
CA ALA A 263 -35.27 -25.60 33.96
C ALA A 263 -36.35 -26.51 34.54
N PHE A 264 -36.36 -27.77 34.10
CA PHE A 264 -37.24 -28.81 34.61
C PHE A 264 -36.41 -30.04 34.98
N LEU A 265 -36.58 -30.53 36.20
CA LEU A 265 -35.95 -31.74 36.72
C LEU A 265 -37.04 -32.71 37.17
N ASP A 266 -36.91 -33.96 36.75
CA ASP A 266 -37.75 -35.09 37.15
C ASP A 266 -36.85 -36.10 37.85
N LEU A 267 -37.03 -36.30 39.15
CA LEU A 267 -36.17 -37.12 40.00
C LEU A 267 -36.99 -38.26 40.61
N ASN A 268 -36.47 -39.48 40.54
CA ASN A 268 -37.15 -40.69 41.00
C ASN A 268 -36.21 -41.52 41.88
N LEU A 269 -36.74 -42.03 42.99
CA LEU A 269 -36.05 -42.91 43.93
C LEU A 269 -36.89 -44.16 44.18
N GLN A 270 -36.22 -45.31 44.38
CA GLN A 270 -36.87 -46.57 44.75
C GLN A 270 -36.18 -47.21 45.96
N ARG A 271 -36.89 -48.04 46.72
CA ARG A 271 -36.38 -48.69 47.95
C ARG A 271 -35.08 -49.47 47.74
N ASP A 272 -35.05 -50.29 46.70
CA ASP A 272 -33.96 -51.25 46.45
C ASP A 272 -32.90 -50.69 45.49
N ASN A 273 -33.03 -49.41 45.12
CA ASN A 273 -32.06 -48.71 44.29
C ASN A 273 -31.56 -47.46 45.04
N PRO A 274 -30.27 -47.42 45.45
CA PRO A 274 -29.71 -46.24 46.10
C PRO A 274 -29.56 -45.05 45.15
N ASP A 275 -29.63 -45.28 43.83
CA ASP A 275 -29.45 -44.25 42.81
C ASP A 275 -30.65 -43.32 42.72
N ILE A 276 -30.38 -42.05 42.49
CA ILE A 276 -31.37 -41.06 42.13
C ILE A 276 -31.49 -41.10 40.61
N VAL A 277 -32.61 -41.59 40.10
CA VAL A 277 -32.88 -41.66 38.66
C VAL A 277 -33.41 -40.31 38.20
N ILE A 278 -32.70 -39.68 37.28
CA ILE A 278 -33.14 -38.47 36.59
C ILE A 278 -33.96 -38.92 35.39
N GLY A 279 -35.27 -38.66 35.44
CA GLY A 279 -36.20 -38.87 34.34
C GLY A 279 -36.02 -37.85 33.23
N ARG A 280 -37.06 -37.58 32.44
CA ARG A 280 -36.94 -36.69 31.27
C ARG A 280 -36.89 -35.22 31.72
N SER A 281 -35.69 -34.75 32.02
CA SER A 281 -35.39 -33.39 32.46
C SER A 281 -34.97 -32.51 31.29
N TYR A 282 -35.07 -31.19 31.42
CA TYR A 282 -34.60 -30.28 30.37
C TYR A 282 -34.20 -28.89 30.86
N LEU A 283 -33.33 -28.25 30.08
CA LEU A 283 -33.04 -26.82 30.12
C LEU A 283 -33.49 -26.18 28.81
N ARG A 284 -34.18 -25.04 28.88
CA ARG A 284 -34.63 -24.30 27.70
C ARG A 284 -34.16 -22.84 27.74
N ARG A 285 -33.64 -22.38 26.62
CA ARG A 285 -33.31 -20.98 26.36
C ARG A 285 -33.64 -20.64 24.91
N LYS A 286 -34.72 -19.90 24.70
CA LYS A 286 -35.29 -19.56 23.39
C LYS A 286 -35.43 -20.84 22.54
N ASN A 287 -34.67 -20.93 21.45
CA ASN A 287 -34.67 -22.07 20.53
C ASN A 287 -33.66 -23.17 20.93
N THR A 288 -32.80 -22.92 21.92
CA THR A 288 -31.89 -23.92 22.47
C THR A 288 -32.60 -24.76 23.53
N ARG A 289 -32.49 -26.08 23.41
CA ARG A 289 -33.06 -27.04 24.35
C ARG A 289 -32.07 -28.17 24.62
N VAL A 290 -31.84 -28.47 25.89
CA VAL A 290 -31.02 -29.61 26.32
C VAL A 290 -31.93 -30.52 27.12
N VAL A 291 -32.38 -31.63 26.55
CA VAL A 291 -33.14 -32.66 27.28
C VAL A 291 -32.15 -33.70 27.79
N PHE A 292 -32.27 -34.15 29.02
CA PHE A 292 -31.35 -35.14 29.59
C PHE A 292 -32.07 -36.03 30.61
N GLY A 293 -31.49 -37.19 30.88
CA GLY A 293 -31.89 -38.11 31.93
C GLY A 293 -30.70 -38.98 32.32
N GLY A 294 -30.79 -39.78 33.37
CA GLY A 294 -29.66 -40.57 33.84
C GLY A 294 -29.76 -40.97 35.30
N VAL A 295 -28.62 -41.11 35.95
CA VAL A 295 -28.54 -41.49 37.36
C VAL A 295 -27.49 -40.66 38.09
N VAL A 296 -27.76 -40.39 39.37
CA VAL A 296 -26.81 -39.83 40.33
C VAL A 296 -26.69 -40.81 41.49
N GLN A 297 -25.49 -41.31 41.73
CA GLN A 297 -25.23 -42.38 42.69
C GLN A 297 -24.57 -41.80 43.95
N PRO A 298 -25.14 -42.03 45.14
CA PRO A 298 -24.53 -41.63 46.40
C PRO A 298 -23.27 -42.46 46.70
N PRO A 299 -22.29 -41.89 47.42
CA PRO A 299 -21.09 -42.61 47.81
C PRO A 299 -21.40 -43.76 48.77
N VAL A 300 -20.64 -44.86 48.67
CA VAL A 300 -20.75 -46.04 49.55
C VAL A 300 -20.12 -45.77 50.93
N THR A 301 -19.06 -44.96 50.97
CA THR A 301 -18.33 -44.57 52.18
C THR A 301 -18.47 -43.07 52.45
N GLU A 302 -18.49 -42.69 53.72
CA GLU A 302 -18.56 -41.30 54.15
C GLU A 302 -17.38 -40.46 53.62
N GLY A 303 -17.67 -39.28 53.08
CA GLY A 303 -16.66 -38.36 52.54
C GLY A 303 -16.13 -38.70 51.14
N ALA A 304 -16.62 -39.76 50.50
CA ALA A 304 -16.32 -40.06 49.10
C ALA A 304 -17.23 -39.27 48.13
N GLU A 305 -16.82 -39.20 46.87
CA GLU A 305 -17.50 -38.42 45.83
C GLU A 305 -18.79 -39.11 45.36
N TRP A 306 -19.82 -38.31 45.04
CA TRP A 306 -20.97 -38.78 44.28
C TRP A 306 -20.56 -39.02 42.84
N SER A 307 -21.17 -39.97 42.15
CA SER A 307 -20.99 -40.13 40.71
C SER A 307 -22.29 -39.81 39.97
N TYR A 308 -22.17 -39.34 38.73
CA TYR A 308 -23.32 -39.13 37.86
C TYR A 308 -23.05 -39.69 36.47
N SER A 309 -24.12 -40.16 35.83
CA SER A 309 -24.11 -40.56 34.42
C SER A 309 -25.39 -40.05 33.78
N LEU A 310 -25.24 -39.09 32.86
CA LEU A 310 -26.32 -38.44 32.15
C LEU A 310 -26.25 -38.80 30.67
N GLY A 311 -27.41 -38.99 30.05
CA GLY A 311 -27.58 -39.19 28.63
C GLY A 311 -28.61 -38.22 28.06
N SER A 312 -28.46 -37.92 26.78
CA SER A 312 -29.41 -37.14 26.00
C SER A 312 -29.59 -37.76 24.62
N ARG A 313 -30.82 -37.70 24.13
CA ARG A 313 -31.16 -37.98 22.72
C ARG A 313 -31.68 -36.76 21.99
N GLU A 314 -31.62 -35.60 22.63
CA GLU A 314 -32.30 -34.40 22.17
C GLU A 314 -31.63 -33.15 22.75
N ILE A 315 -30.40 -32.90 22.30
CA ILE A 315 -29.77 -31.59 22.43
C ILE A 315 -29.97 -30.83 21.13
N VAL A 316 -30.53 -29.63 21.23
CA VAL A 316 -30.74 -28.69 20.13
C VAL A 316 -30.06 -27.38 20.50
N LEU A 317 -29.03 -27.00 19.77
CA LEU A 317 -28.36 -25.70 19.92
C LEU A 317 -28.77 -24.78 18.76
N ALA A 318 -29.51 -23.72 19.09
CA ALA A 318 -29.98 -22.73 18.11
C ALA A 318 -29.93 -21.32 18.72
N PRO A 319 -28.72 -20.78 18.97
CA PRO A 319 -28.58 -19.44 19.50
C PRO A 319 -29.08 -18.40 18.48
N ALA A 320 -29.79 -17.38 18.97
CA ALA A 320 -30.54 -16.45 18.11
C ALA A 320 -29.68 -15.50 17.26
N ASP A 321 -28.39 -15.38 17.58
CA ASP A 321 -27.40 -14.54 16.89
C ASP A 321 -26.77 -15.23 15.67
N VAL A 322 -26.82 -16.56 15.60
CA VAL A 322 -26.22 -17.35 14.51
C VAL A 322 -27.27 -17.77 13.49
N LYS A 323 -27.08 -17.38 12.23
CA LYS A 323 -27.98 -17.71 11.11
C LYS A 323 -27.63 -19.06 10.47
N SER A 324 -27.55 -20.11 11.29
CA SER A 324 -27.32 -21.49 10.85
C SER A 324 -28.51 -22.38 11.21
N PRO A 325 -28.75 -23.49 10.48
CA PRO A 325 -29.71 -24.51 10.91
C PRO A 325 -29.41 -24.98 12.35
N PRO A 326 -30.42 -25.33 13.17
CA PRO A 326 -30.20 -25.84 14.51
C PRO A 326 -29.23 -27.03 14.53
N LEU A 327 -28.24 -26.99 15.43
CA LEU A 327 -27.31 -28.08 15.64
C LEU A 327 -27.93 -29.11 16.58
N LEU A 328 -28.02 -30.35 16.12
CA LEU A 328 -28.70 -31.46 16.80
C LEU A 328 -27.70 -32.51 17.26
N PHE A 329 -27.75 -32.90 18.52
CA PHE A 329 -27.05 -34.08 19.04
C PHE A 329 -28.06 -35.13 19.50
N PRO A 330 -28.37 -36.15 18.67
CA PRO A 330 -29.24 -37.26 19.04
C PRO A 330 -28.57 -38.30 19.93
N ASP A 331 -27.25 -38.21 20.14
CA ASP A 331 -26.51 -39.04 21.09
C ASP A 331 -25.52 -38.15 21.85
N ALA A 332 -25.78 -37.92 23.12
CA ALA A 332 -24.83 -37.28 24.01
C ALA A 332 -24.85 -37.93 25.38
N TYR A 333 -23.69 -37.97 26.03
CA TYR A 333 -23.58 -38.42 27.40
C TYR A 333 -22.56 -37.60 28.17
N ALA A 334 -22.70 -37.58 29.49
CA ALA A 334 -21.74 -36.99 30.42
C ALA A 334 -21.65 -37.84 31.67
N ALA A 335 -20.44 -38.13 32.12
CA ALA A 335 -20.17 -38.83 33.37
C ALA A 335 -19.04 -38.15 34.14
N GLY A 336 -19.12 -38.22 35.46
CA GLY A 336 -18.11 -37.68 36.35
C GLY A 336 -18.54 -37.75 37.80
N THR A 337 -17.91 -36.93 38.63
CA THR A 337 -18.09 -36.93 40.07
C THR A 337 -18.51 -35.57 40.62
N PHE A 338 -19.13 -35.60 41.80
CA PHE A 338 -19.54 -34.43 42.55
C PHE A 338 -19.14 -34.58 44.01
N ASP A 339 -18.28 -33.69 44.47
CA ASP A 339 -17.84 -33.61 45.86
C ASP A 339 -18.41 -32.34 46.52
N PRO A 340 -19.53 -32.48 47.27
CA PRO A 340 -20.14 -31.35 47.96
C PRO A 340 -19.29 -30.81 49.12
N THR A 341 -18.37 -31.61 49.67
CA THR A 341 -17.51 -31.20 50.79
C THR A 341 -16.36 -30.33 50.30
N ASN A 342 -15.76 -30.69 49.16
CA ASN A 342 -14.67 -29.92 48.54
C ASN A 342 -15.15 -28.91 47.49
N SER A 343 -16.46 -28.76 47.32
CA SER A 343 -17.06 -27.86 46.33
C SER A 343 -16.54 -28.08 44.91
N LEU A 344 -16.44 -29.33 44.48
CA LEU A 344 -15.86 -29.72 43.20
C LEU A 344 -16.84 -30.56 42.38
N ILE A 345 -17.02 -30.20 41.12
CA ILE A 345 -17.69 -31.02 40.11
C ILE A 345 -16.64 -31.44 39.09
N SER A 346 -16.51 -32.72 38.80
CA SER A 346 -15.66 -33.23 37.72
C SER A 346 -16.51 -33.72 36.55
N ILE A 347 -15.98 -33.56 35.34
CA ILE A 347 -16.49 -34.15 34.10
C ILE A 347 -15.36 -35.06 33.62
N GLU A 348 -15.43 -36.34 33.96
CA GLU A 348 -14.44 -37.33 33.53
C GLU A 348 -14.53 -37.57 32.03
N ARG A 349 -15.76 -37.61 31.51
CA ARG A 349 -16.02 -37.74 30.08
C ARG A 349 -17.39 -37.21 29.73
N ALA A 350 -17.45 -36.31 28.76
CA ALA A 350 -18.67 -35.99 28.05
C ALA A 350 -18.42 -36.05 26.54
N ARG A 351 -19.39 -36.54 25.78
CA ARG A 351 -19.36 -36.53 24.32
C ARG A 351 -20.74 -36.23 23.77
N ALA A 352 -20.81 -35.44 22.72
CA ALA A 352 -22.03 -35.17 21.97
C ALA A 352 -21.76 -35.42 20.48
N VAL A 353 -22.54 -36.33 19.88
CA VAL A 353 -22.44 -36.74 18.47
C VAL A 353 -23.69 -36.29 17.73
N GLY A 354 -23.48 -35.45 16.71
CA GLY A 354 -24.45 -34.95 15.75
C GLY A 354 -24.28 -35.59 14.38
N LEU A 355 -24.96 -35.05 13.36
CA LEU A 355 -24.81 -35.52 11.98
C LEU A 355 -23.41 -35.20 11.44
N ASP A 356 -22.96 -33.96 11.64
CA ASP A 356 -21.70 -33.42 11.12
C ASP A 356 -20.81 -32.80 12.24
N ALA A 357 -21.10 -33.13 13.51
CA ALA A 357 -20.40 -32.60 14.68
C ALA A 357 -20.11 -33.69 15.72
N ASP A 358 -18.91 -33.70 16.29
CA ASP A 358 -18.52 -34.61 17.38
C ASP A 358 -17.68 -33.84 18.40
N ILE A 359 -18.20 -33.63 19.60
CA ILE A 359 -17.57 -32.80 20.63
C ILE A 359 -17.30 -33.66 21.85
N ASN A 360 -16.06 -33.69 22.30
CA ASN A 360 -15.59 -34.39 23.48
C ASN A 360 -15.15 -33.35 24.51
N VAL A 361 -15.52 -33.54 25.77
CA VAL A 361 -15.26 -32.61 26.87
C VAL A 361 -14.83 -33.38 28.11
N ALA A 362 -13.81 -32.87 28.80
CA ALA A 362 -13.44 -33.27 30.15
C ALA A 362 -13.08 -32.01 30.95
N GLY A 363 -13.19 -32.06 32.27
CA GLY A 363 -12.85 -30.88 33.07
C GLY A 363 -13.29 -30.96 34.53
N SER A 364 -13.21 -29.84 35.21
CA SER A 364 -13.66 -29.68 36.58
C SER A 364 -14.07 -28.23 36.87
N PHE A 365 -15.06 -28.07 37.73
CA PHE A 365 -15.55 -26.78 38.21
C PHE A 365 -15.53 -26.76 39.73
N TYR A 366 -14.71 -25.86 40.30
CA TYR A 366 -14.67 -25.59 41.73
C TYR A 366 -15.54 -24.37 42.03
N TYR A 367 -16.35 -24.42 43.09
CA TYR A 367 -17.28 -23.34 43.47
C TYR A 367 -17.14 -22.91 44.94
N GLY A 368 -16.00 -23.21 45.57
CA GLY A 368 -15.70 -22.84 46.95
C GLY A 368 -15.02 -21.47 47.13
N LYS A 369 -14.41 -21.23 48.30
CA LYS A 369 -13.66 -20.00 48.63
C LYS A 369 -12.19 -20.13 48.18
N PRO A 370 -11.53 -19.10 47.62
CA PRO A 370 -11.94 -17.69 47.58
C PRO A 370 -12.92 -17.31 46.46
N GLY A 371 -13.18 -18.19 45.51
CA GLY A 371 -14.14 -18.01 44.43
C GLY A 371 -14.09 -19.19 43.45
N PRO A 372 -14.97 -19.22 42.43
CA PRO A 372 -15.06 -20.34 41.51
C PRO A 372 -13.84 -20.43 40.58
N SER A 373 -13.50 -21.64 40.13
CA SER A 373 -12.50 -21.87 39.09
C SER A 373 -12.95 -22.98 38.13
N LEU A 374 -12.49 -22.91 36.89
CA LEU A 374 -12.87 -23.83 35.81
C LEU A 374 -11.63 -24.36 35.10
N ALA A 375 -11.50 -25.68 35.02
CA ALA A 375 -10.59 -26.34 34.09
C ALA A 375 -11.40 -27.12 33.06
N LEU A 376 -11.15 -26.94 31.77
CA LEU A 376 -11.92 -27.55 30.69
C LEU A 376 -10.99 -27.91 29.54
N SER A 377 -11.10 -29.14 29.06
CA SER A 377 -10.47 -29.61 27.82
C SER A 377 -11.56 -30.02 26.85
N VAL A 378 -11.50 -29.51 25.62
CA VAL A 378 -12.47 -29.76 24.56
C VAL A 378 -11.73 -30.24 23.31
N TYR A 379 -12.20 -31.35 22.74
CA TYR A 379 -11.70 -31.86 21.47
C TYR A 379 -12.86 -32.11 20.50
N SER A 380 -12.70 -31.68 19.25
CA SER A 380 -13.63 -31.99 18.18
C SER A 380 -12.90 -32.28 16.87
N PRO A 381 -13.17 -33.41 16.19
CA PRO A 381 -12.53 -33.75 14.92
C PRO A 381 -12.85 -32.74 13.82
N SER A 382 -14.09 -32.26 13.75
CA SER A 382 -14.54 -31.31 12.73
C SER A 382 -15.83 -30.60 13.14
N LEU A 383 -15.89 -29.29 12.86
CA LEU A 383 -17.09 -28.46 12.93
C LEU A 383 -17.10 -27.45 11.79
N SER A 384 -18.25 -27.16 11.19
CA SER A 384 -18.40 -25.99 10.33
C SER A 384 -18.23 -24.69 11.11
N PHE A 385 -17.89 -23.57 10.47
CA PHE A 385 -17.83 -22.25 11.12
C PHE A 385 -19.14 -21.89 11.83
N GLY A 386 -20.28 -22.27 11.24
CA GLY A 386 -21.59 -22.08 11.84
C GLY A 386 -21.74 -22.85 13.15
N GLU A 387 -21.31 -24.11 13.19
CA GLU A 387 -21.40 -24.97 14.37
C GLU A 387 -20.44 -24.52 15.48
N VAL A 388 -19.21 -24.11 15.14
CA VAL A 388 -18.27 -23.47 16.09
C VAL A 388 -18.95 -22.27 16.77
N LEU A 389 -19.61 -21.41 15.99
CA LEU A 389 -20.36 -20.28 16.54
C LEU A 389 -21.59 -20.74 17.34
N GLN A 390 -22.24 -21.87 17.02
CA GLN A 390 -23.39 -22.34 17.79
C GLN A 390 -23.01 -22.91 19.17
N VAL A 391 -21.84 -23.53 19.28
CA VAL A 391 -21.35 -24.10 20.55
C VAL A 391 -20.60 -23.07 21.41
N TRP A 392 -20.05 -22.02 20.80
CA TRP A 392 -19.38 -20.94 21.52
C TRP A 392 -20.38 -20.15 22.40
N PRO A 393 -20.17 -20.03 23.72
CA PRO A 393 -21.06 -19.30 24.63
C PRO A 393 -21.24 -17.81 24.26
N THR A 394 -22.48 -17.31 24.20
CA THR A 394 -22.79 -15.94 23.74
C THR A 394 -22.21 -14.82 24.62
N VAL A 395 -21.76 -15.13 25.84
CA VAL A 395 -21.21 -14.15 26.78
C VAL A 395 -19.68 -14.06 26.76
N THR A 396 -19.01 -15.04 26.13
CA THR A 396 -17.55 -15.11 26.09
C THR A 396 -17.03 -14.39 24.86
N ALA A 397 -16.17 -13.38 25.07
CA ALA A 397 -15.61 -12.52 24.01
C ALA A 397 -16.65 -12.01 22.99
N PRO A 398 -17.74 -11.35 23.44
CA PRO A 398 -18.90 -11.04 22.58
C PRO A 398 -18.56 -10.15 21.39
N LYS A 399 -17.56 -9.26 21.50
CA LYS A 399 -17.10 -8.42 20.39
C LYS A 399 -16.47 -9.25 19.27
N THR A 400 -15.60 -10.19 19.62
CA THR A 400 -14.95 -11.12 18.68
C THR A 400 -15.99 -12.03 18.03
N ARG A 401 -16.87 -12.61 18.84
CA ARG A 401 -17.97 -13.46 18.34
C ARG A 401 -18.84 -12.73 17.31
N ASN A 402 -19.30 -11.51 17.61
CA ASN A 402 -20.12 -10.73 16.69
C ASN A 402 -19.37 -10.41 15.39
N TRP A 403 -18.08 -10.09 15.48
CA TRP A 403 -17.26 -9.88 14.29
C TRP A 403 -17.18 -11.16 13.45
N LEU A 404 -16.94 -12.33 14.05
CA LEU A 404 -16.91 -13.61 13.32
C LEU A 404 -18.26 -13.94 12.67
N ILE A 405 -19.38 -13.71 13.36
CA ILE A 405 -20.74 -13.91 12.79
C ILE A 405 -20.95 -13.07 11.53
N ASP A 406 -20.49 -11.81 11.53
CA ASP A 406 -20.70 -10.88 10.43
C ASP A 406 -19.72 -11.08 9.25
N HIS A 407 -18.55 -11.70 9.51
CA HIS A 407 -17.44 -11.74 8.56
C HIS A 407 -17.07 -13.15 8.10
N LEU A 408 -17.45 -14.23 8.79
CA LEU A 408 -17.25 -15.59 8.32
C LEU A 408 -18.33 -16.03 7.33
N GLY A 409 -17.91 -16.72 6.27
CA GLY A 409 -18.78 -17.40 5.31
C GLY A 409 -18.82 -18.91 5.53
N PRO A 410 -19.01 -19.71 4.47
CA PRO A 410 -18.82 -21.16 4.52
C PRO A 410 -17.37 -21.53 4.84
N GLY A 411 -17.18 -22.65 5.51
CA GLY A 411 -15.88 -23.18 5.90
C GLY A 411 -16.02 -24.15 7.06
N ARG A 412 -14.98 -24.94 7.32
CA ARG A 412 -14.91 -25.86 8.44
C ARG A 412 -13.58 -25.76 9.17
N VAL A 413 -13.61 -26.23 10.40
CA VAL A 413 -12.47 -26.30 11.30
C VAL A 413 -12.30 -27.76 11.70
N ASP A 414 -11.12 -28.30 11.50
CA ASP A 414 -10.73 -29.67 11.85
C ASP A 414 -9.71 -29.67 13.00
N ASN A 415 -9.57 -30.82 13.66
CA ASN A 415 -8.59 -31.03 14.75
C ASN A 415 -8.67 -29.96 15.85
N ILE A 416 -9.90 -29.59 16.25
CA ILE A 416 -10.12 -28.57 17.26
C ILE A 416 -9.71 -29.12 18.61
N ALA A 417 -8.73 -28.48 19.25
CA ALA A 417 -8.37 -28.71 20.64
C ALA A 417 -8.38 -27.37 21.40
N LEU A 418 -8.96 -27.36 22.59
CA LEU A 418 -9.07 -26.19 23.46
C LEU A 418 -8.86 -26.64 24.90
N ASP A 419 -7.85 -26.09 25.57
CA ASP A 419 -7.68 -26.23 27.02
C ASP A 419 -7.85 -24.85 27.68
N LEU A 420 -8.61 -24.82 28.76
CA LEU A 420 -9.01 -23.61 29.47
C LEU A 420 -8.83 -23.83 30.97
N ALA A 421 -8.16 -22.92 31.64
CA ALA A 421 -7.97 -22.85 33.08
C ALA A 421 -8.25 -21.42 33.56
N LEU A 422 -9.43 -21.21 34.15
CA LEU A 422 -9.90 -19.92 34.66
C LEU A 422 -9.89 -19.92 36.20
N GLY A 423 -9.27 -18.88 36.79
CA GLY A 423 -9.28 -18.63 38.23
C GLY A 423 -10.49 -17.79 38.69
N PRO A 424 -10.60 -17.51 39.99
CA PRO A 424 -11.66 -16.67 40.58
C PRO A 424 -11.82 -15.30 39.91
N GLU A 425 -10.74 -14.70 39.44
CA GLU A 425 -10.72 -13.41 38.74
C GLU A 425 -11.56 -13.42 37.46
N ALA A 426 -11.74 -14.58 36.81
CA ALA A 426 -12.59 -14.70 35.63
C ALA A 426 -14.09 -14.53 35.94
N PHE A 427 -14.48 -14.59 37.21
CA PHE A 427 -15.88 -14.65 37.66
C PHE A 427 -16.27 -13.49 38.59
N ASP A 428 -15.34 -12.58 38.92
CA ASP A 428 -15.59 -11.44 39.83
C ASP A 428 -16.38 -10.28 39.16
N GLY A 429 -16.46 -10.29 37.84
CA GLY A 429 -17.14 -9.28 37.03
C GLY A 429 -16.32 -8.00 36.78
N ASP A 430 -15.07 -7.92 37.25
CA ASP A 430 -14.12 -6.90 36.85
C ASP A 430 -13.52 -7.25 35.49
N ARG A 431 -13.55 -6.31 34.55
CA ARG A 431 -12.97 -6.49 33.20
C ARG A 431 -11.57 -5.88 33.08
N SER A 432 -11.06 -5.26 34.14
CA SER A 432 -9.72 -4.69 34.17
C SER A 432 -8.65 -5.73 34.55
N THR A 433 -9.07 -6.84 35.15
CA THR A 433 -8.25 -8.01 35.46
C THR A 433 -8.31 -9.02 34.31
N PRO A 434 -7.17 -9.61 33.89
CA PRO A 434 -7.17 -10.73 32.96
C PRO A 434 -7.90 -11.95 33.55
N ALA A 435 -8.76 -12.59 32.76
CA ALA A 435 -9.48 -13.80 33.18
C ALA A 435 -8.56 -15.04 33.30
N TRP A 436 -7.40 -15.01 32.65
CA TRP A 436 -6.38 -16.05 32.63
C TRP A 436 -5.01 -15.41 32.34
N GLN A 437 -3.93 -16.17 32.50
CA GLN A 437 -2.55 -15.75 32.24
C GLN A 437 -1.75 -16.91 31.63
N GLY A 438 -0.71 -16.61 30.86
CA GLY A 438 0.21 -17.59 30.28
C GLY A 438 -0.51 -18.61 29.38
N ASP A 439 -0.43 -19.89 29.71
CA ASP A 439 -1.12 -20.98 28.99
C ASP A 439 -2.46 -21.36 29.67
N GLY A 440 -3.04 -20.46 30.45
CA GLY A 440 -4.39 -20.65 31.01
C GLY A 440 -5.49 -20.73 29.93
N LEU A 441 -5.19 -20.39 28.69
CA LEU A 441 -5.98 -20.71 27.52
C LEU A 441 -5.04 -21.15 26.39
N THR A 442 -5.20 -22.38 25.93
CA THR A 442 -4.55 -22.86 24.70
C THR A 442 -5.61 -23.35 23.73
N ALA A 443 -5.38 -23.13 22.44
CA ALA A 443 -6.25 -23.66 21.40
C ALA A 443 -5.44 -24.00 20.16
N SER A 444 -5.84 -25.03 19.41
CA SER A 444 -5.30 -25.33 18.10
C SER A 444 -6.38 -25.87 17.19
N PHE A 445 -6.30 -25.55 15.90
CA PHE A 445 -7.27 -25.99 14.90
C PHE A 445 -6.75 -25.80 13.48
N ASP A 446 -7.27 -26.60 12.55
CA ASP A 446 -7.02 -26.48 11.11
C ASP A 446 -8.25 -25.92 10.41
N VAL A 447 -8.08 -24.98 9.48
CA VAL A 447 -9.16 -24.42 8.66
C VAL A 447 -9.15 -25.06 7.29
N ILE A 448 -10.33 -25.48 6.80
CA ILE A 448 -10.52 -26.04 5.47
C ILE A 448 -11.64 -25.28 4.75
N ASP A 449 -11.41 -24.93 3.49
CA ASP A 449 -12.34 -24.19 2.63
C ASP A 449 -12.92 -22.92 3.27
N GLY A 450 -12.09 -22.26 4.08
CA GLY A 450 -12.49 -21.11 4.88
C GLY A 450 -12.83 -19.90 4.01
N SER A 451 -13.96 -19.27 4.33
CA SER A 451 -14.36 -17.99 3.73
C SER A 451 -14.42 -16.89 4.77
N VAL A 452 -13.76 -15.76 4.50
CA VAL A 452 -13.80 -14.58 5.38
C VAL A 452 -13.94 -13.29 4.58
N LYS A 453 -14.74 -12.37 5.07
CA LYS A 453 -14.85 -11.01 4.58
C LYS A 453 -14.01 -10.12 5.48
N ALA A 454 -12.75 -9.85 5.15
CA ALA A 454 -11.85 -9.12 6.06
C ALA A 454 -12.32 -7.67 6.34
N LEU A 455 -12.85 -6.98 5.32
CA LEU A 455 -13.41 -5.63 5.41
C LEU A 455 -14.74 -5.56 4.66
N LYS A 456 -15.63 -4.66 5.08
CA LYS A 456 -16.97 -4.52 4.48
C LYS A 456 -16.94 -4.19 2.98
N THR A 457 -15.92 -3.44 2.56
CA THR A 457 -15.65 -2.93 1.22
C THR A 457 -14.87 -3.92 0.35
N LEU A 458 -14.20 -4.90 0.97
CA LEU A 458 -13.49 -5.95 0.25
C LEU A 458 -14.44 -7.11 -0.12
N PRO A 459 -14.18 -7.81 -1.24
CA PRO A 459 -14.81 -9.08 -1.53
C PRO A 459 -14.49 -10.12 -0.45
N VAL A 460 -15.31 -11.18 -0.39
CA VAL A 460 -15.03 -12.35 0.47
C VAL A 460 -13.88 -13.14 -0.12
N VAL A 461 -12.82 -13.39 0.65
CA VAL A 461 -11.81 -14.40 0.30
C VAL A 461 -12.38 -15.77 0.61
N ARG A 462 -12.19 -16.73 -0.31
CA ARG A 462 -12.72 -18.10 -0.21
C ARG A 462 -11.60 -19.13 -0.34
N ASP A 463 -11.93 -20.36 0.01
CA ASP A 463 -11.09 -21.56 -0.12
C ASP A 463 -9.77 -21.48 0.66
N LEU A 464 -9.74 -20.70 1.75
CA LEU A 464 -8.57 -20.62 2.63
C LEU A 464 -8.38 -21.95 3.36
N THR A 465 -7.16 -22.48 3.28
CA THR A 465 -6.73 -23.64 4.10
C THR A 465 -5.59 -23.21 4.99
N GLY A 466 -5.63 -23.52 6.28
CA GLY A 466 -4.70 -22.95 7.25
C GLY A 466 -4.71 -23.62 8.61
N ALA A 467 -3.92 -23.09 9.54
CA ALA A 467 -3.87 -23.54 10.92
C ALA A 467 -3.85 -22.32 11.87
N GLY A 468 -4.64 -22.40 12.94
CA GLY A 468 -4.74 -21.39 13.99
C GLY A 468 -4.34 -21.96 15.35
N LYS A 469 -3.75 -21.12 16.19
CA LYS A 469 -3.39 -21.47 17.57
C LYS A 469 -3.51 -20.30 18.54
N ILE A 470 -3.75 -20.61 19.80
CA ILE A 470 -3.61 -19.74 20.96
C ILE A 470 -2.60 -20.41 21.91
N GLU A 471 -1.52 -19.71 22.24
CA GLU A 471 -0.50 -20.14 23.22
C GLU A 471 0.21 -18.89 23.77
N ASN A 472 0.68 -18.92 25.02
CA ASN A 472 1.38 -17.78 25.65
C ASN A 472 0.66 -16.43 25.47
N GLU A 473 -0.67 -16.41 25.62
CA GLU A 473 -1.52 -15.22 25.44
C GLU A 473 -1.59 -14.65 24.01
N ASP A 474 -1.03 -15.32 23.01
CA ASP A 474 -1.02 -14.86 21.62
C ASP A 474 -1.92 -15.72 20.74
N PHE A 475 -2.73 -15.07 19.91
CA PHE A 475 -3.45 -15.74 18.82
C PHE A 475 -2.64 -15.63 17.53
N THR A 476 -2.48 -16.73 16.80
CA THR A 476 -1.88 -16.70 15.45
C THR A 476 -2.67 -17.61 14.51
N ILE A 477 -2.81 -17.19 13.26
CA ILE A 477 -3.40 -18.00 12.19
C ILE A 477 -2.61 -17.79 10.91
N SER A 478 -2.31 -18.89 10.22
CA SER A 478 -1.69 -18.89 8.89
C SER A 478 -2.62 -19.58 7.91
N GLY A 479 -2.65 -19.11 6.67
CA GLY A 479 -3.53 -19.61 5.63
C GLY A 479 -2.90 -19.53 4.24
N SER A 480 -3.39 -20.36 3.34
CA SER A 480 -2.94 -20.49 1.96
C SER A 480 -4.12 -20.87 1.05
N ASN A 481 -3.88 -20.91 -0.26
CA ASN A 481 -4.86 -21.28 -1.30
C ASN A 481 -6.12 -20.41 -1.39
N GLY A 482 -6.16 -19.29 -0.66
CA GLY A 482 -7.29 -18.38 -0.71
C GLY A 482 -7.41 -17.67 -2.05
N HIS A 483 -8.60 -17.15 -2.37
CA HIS A 483 -8.77 -16.25 -3.50
C HIS A 483 -9.94 -15.28 -3.34
N PHE A 484 -9.81 -14.09 -3.92
CA PHE A 484 -10.91 -13.16 -4.16
C PHE A 484 -11.49 -13.40 -5.54
N ARG A 485 -12.82 -13.37 -5.64
CA ARG A 485 -13.52 -13.36 -6.93
C ARG A 485 -14.04 -11.96 -7.21
N MET A 486 -13.53 -11.37 -8.28
CA MET A 486 -13.82 -10.00 -8.69
C MET A 486 -15.18 -9.91 -9.38
N GLN A 487 -15.70 -8.69 -9.54
CA GLN A 487 -17.05 -8.48 -10.11
C GLN A 487 -17.17 -8.94 -11.58
N ASP A 488 -16.08 -8.89 -12.32
CA ASP A 488 -15.98 -9.34 -13.71
C ASP A 488 -15.72 -10.86 -13.85
N GLY A 489 -15.59 -11.58 -12.72
CA GLY A 489 -15.30 -13.00 -12.68
C GLY A 489 -13.82 -13.35 -12.59
N ASN A 490 -12.91 -12.38 -12.66
CA ASN A 490 -11.48 -12.61 -12.47
C ASN A 490 -11.16 -13.07 -11.04
N ILE A 491 -9.97 -13.63 -10.88
CA ILE A 491 -9.47 -14.16 -9.61
C ILE A 491 -8.19 -13.44 -9.22
N VAL A 492 -8.16 -12.91 -7.99
CA VAL A 492 -6.93 -12.53 -7.28
C VAL A 492 -6.64 -13.62 -6.27
N LYS A 493 -5.51 -14.31 -6.40
CA LYS A 493 -5.13 -15.38 -5.46
C LYS A 493 -4.51 -14.76 -4.21
N VAL A 494 -4.69 -15.46 -3.10
CA VAL A 494 -4.09 -15.21 -1.79
C VAL A 494 -3.24 -16.42 -1.42
N PRO A 495 -2.01 -16.55 -1.96
CA PRO A 495 -1.20 -17.75 -1.75
C PRO A 495 -0.77 -17.91 -0.29
N GLU A 496 -0.60 -16.80 0.43
CA GLU A 496 -0.14 -16.77 1.81
C GLU A 496 -0.86 -15.65 2.57
N VAL A 497 -1.32 -15.95 3.77
CA VAL A 497 -1.80 -14.98 4.76
C VAL A 497 -1.37 -15.42 6.15
N GLN A 498 -0.90 -14.48 6.96
CA GLN A 498 -0.57 -14.67 8.37
C GLN A 498 -1.21 -13.53 9.14
N PHE A 499 -1.91 -13.85 10.22
CA PHE A 499 -2.53 -12.87 11.10
C PHE A 499 -2.28 -13.26 12.55
N GLY A 500 -1.91 -12.30 13.38
CA GLY A 500 -1.64 -12.52 14.79
C GLY A 500 -2.19 -11.40 15.67
N ILE A 501 -2.53 -11.74 16.91
CA ILE A 501 -2.93 -10.79 17.95
C ILE A 501 -2.11 -11.10 19.20
N LYS A 502 -1.49 -10.08 19.78
CA LYS A 502 -0.64 -10.21 20.97
C LYS A 502 -1.40 -9.91 22.26
N ASN A 503 -1.05 -10.63 23.34
CA ASN A 503 -1.55 -10.41 24.71
C ASN A 503 -3.10 -10.40 24.82
N ILE A 504 -3.78 -11.38 24.23
CA ILE A 504 -5.25 -11.44 24.16
C ILE A 504 -5.92 -11.64 25.53
N ALA A 505 -5.16 -12.01 26.56
CA ALA A 505 -5.61 -12.05 27.95
C ALA A 505 -5.76 -10.65 28.56
N THR A 506 -4.97 -9.68 28.09
CA THR A 506 -4.94 -8.31 28.64
C THR A 506 -6.11 -7.47 28.10
N PRO A 507 -6.90 -6.82 28.97
CA PRO A 507 -7.96 -5.92 28.52
C PRO A 507 -7.40 -4.68 27.80
N GLY A 508 -7.99 -4.30 26.67
CA GLY A 508 -7.67 -3.03 26.00
C GLY A 508 -7.56 -3.12 24.48
N ALA A 509 -6.72 -2.25 23.91
CA ALA A 509 -6.40 -2.23 22.50
C ALA A 509 -5.29 -3.24 22.21
N LEU A 510 -5.64 -4.35 21.56
CA LEU A 510 -4.73 -5.46 21.30
C LEU A 510 -3.88 -5.18 20.04
N PRO A 511 -2.55 -5.32 20.10
CA PRO A 511 -1.70 -5.25 18.92
C PRO A 511 -2.01 -6.41 17.98
N ALA A 512 -2.22 -6.12 16.70
CA ALA A 512 -2.42 -7.11 15.66
C ALA A 512 -1.41 -6.92 14.52
N GLU A 513 -1.00 -8.02 13.93
CA GLU A 513 -0.06 -8.08 12.82
C GLU A 513 -0.69 -8.87 11.67
N LEU A 514 -0.50 -8.39 10.44
CA LEU A 514 -0.98 -9.00 9.21
C LEU A 514 0.17 -9.06 8.21
N SER A 515 0.38 -10.23 7.60
CA SER A 515 1.19 -10.39 6.40
C SER A 515 0.36 -11.12 5.35
N VAL A 516 0.22 -10.55 4.16
CA VAL A 516 -0.57 -11.16 3.08
C VAL A 516 0.15 -11.04 1.75
N LEU A 517 0.18 -12.13 0.99
CA LEU A 517 0.65 -12.18 -0.38
C LEU A 517 -0.58 -12.27 -1.31
N LEU A 518 -0.64 -11.39 -2.31
CA LEU A 518 -1.69 -11.38 -3.32
C LEU A 518 -1.08 -11.48 -4.70
N THR A 519 -1.68 -12.26 -5.60
CA THR A 519 -1.27 -12.33 -7.02
C THR A 519 -2.48 -12.22 -7.94
N GLY A 520 -2.38 -11.40 -8.97
CA GLY A 520 -3.51 -11.14 -9.86
C GLY A 520 -3.20 -10.16 -10.98
N ARG A 521 -4.22 -9.75 -11.71
CA ARG A 521 -4.10 -8.68 -12.69
C ARG A 521 -3.95 -7.33 -11.98
N ALA A 522 -3.24 -6.40 -12.59
CA ALA A 522 -2.95 -5.10 -11.98
C ALA A 522 -4.21 -4.24 -11.76
N ASP A 523 -5.23 -4.35 -12.63
CA ASP A 523 -6.54 -3.73 -12.44
C ASP A 523 -7.27 -4.31 -11.22
N ASP A 524 -7.33 -5.63 -11.10
CA ASP A 524 -7.97 -6.30 -9.96
C ASP A 524 -7.28 -6.01 -8.63
N LEU A 525 -5.94 -6.02 -8.59
CA LEU A 525 -5.17 -5.60 -7.42
C LEU A 525 -5.41 -4.12 -7.10
N GLY A 526 -5.56 -3.28 -8.12
CA GLY A 526 -5.94 -1.88 -7.98
C GLY A 526 -7.29 -1.69 -7.29
N VAL A 527 -8.29 -2.53 -7.60
CA VAL A 527 -9.59 -2.50 -6.92
C VAL A 527 -9.47 -2.80 -5.43
N LEU A 528 -8.64 -3.79 -5.05
CA LEU A 528 -8.41 -4.11 -3.64
C LEU A 528 -7.65 -3.00 -2.91
N ALA A 529 -6.67 -2.39 -3.59
CA ALA A 529 -5.86 -1.30 -3.04
C ALA A 529 -6.63 0.02 -2.89
N ASP A 530 -7.66 0.24 -3.70
CA ASP A 530 -8.51 1.44 -3.68
C ASP A 530 -9.78 1.28 -2.80
N ALA A 531 -9.97 0.12 -2.17
CA ALA A 531 -11.09 -0.09 -1.27
C ALA A 531 -10.91 0.67 0.04
N GLU A 532 -11.94 1.39 0.52
CA GLU A 532 -11.88 2.06 1.83
C GLU A 532 -11.64 1.04 2.96
N PRO A 533 -10.81 1.34 3.97
CA PRO A 533 -10.12 2.62 4.20
C PRO A 533 -8.69 2.69 3.61
N ILE A 534 -8.32 1.78 2.70
CA ILE A 534 -6.94 1.66 2.17
C ILE A 534 -6.63 2.83 1.21
N ASN A 535 -7.51 3.12 0.24
CA ASN A 535 -7.45 4.25 -0.69
C ASN A 535 -6.04 4.54 -1.27
N ALA A 536 -5.30 3.50 -1.66
CA ALA A 536 -3.90 3.65 -2.05
C ALA A 536 -3.70 4.45 -3.36
N LEU A 537 -4.75 4.59 -4.18
CA LEU A 537 -4.69 5.26 -5.49
C LEU A 537 -5.06 6.76 -5.46
N GLU A 538 -5.64 7.28 -4.37
CA GLU A 538 -6.18 8.64 -4.28
C GLU A 538 -5.14 9.74 -4.64
N GLY A 539 -3.86 9.51 -4.33
CA GLY A 539 -2.76 10.43 -4.64
C GLY A 539 -2.24 10.41 -6.08
N PHE A 540 -2.60 9.41 -6.90
CA PHE A 540 -2.02 9.20 -8.23
C PHE A 540 -2.91 9.65 -9.39
N SER A 541 -4.17 10.02 -9.13
CA SER A 541 -5.17 10.33 -10.17
C SER A 541 -5.33 9.19 -11.20
N VAL A 542 -5.28 7.94 -10.73
CA VAL A 542 -5.42 6.71 -11.52
C VAL A 542 -6.59 5.92 -10.96
N VAL A 543 -7.41 5.31 -11.83
CA VAL A 543 -8.43 4.35 -11.40
C VAL A 543 -8.01 2.92 -11.76
N PRO A 544 -8.53 1.88 -11.08
CA PRO A 544 -8.16 0.49 -11.36
C PRO A 544 -8.30 0.09 -12.84
N ALA A 545 -9.32 0.60 -13.54
CA ALA A 545 -9.59 0.31 -14.95
C ALA A 545 -8.53 0.86 -15.95
N ASP A 546 -7.66 1.76 -15.48
CA ASP A 546 -6.54 2.28 -16.27
C ASP A 546 -5.33 1.33 -16.27
N LEU A 547 -5.29 0.40 -15.31
CA LEU A 547 -4.16 -0.48 -15.07
C LEU A 547 -4.30 -1.78 -15.87
N SER A 548 -3.17 -2.36 -16.25
CA SER A 548 -3.10 -3.67 -16.90
C SER A 548 -1.73 -4.31 -16.67
N GLY A 549 -1.61 -5.61 -16.91
CA GLY A 549 -0.44 -6.42 -16.57
C GLY A 549 -0.74 -7.35 -15.40
N MET A 550 0.29 -8.02 -14.88
CA MET A 550 0.22 -8.92 -13.73
C MET A 550 0.98 -8.32 -12.56
N GLY A 551 0.52 -8.58 -11.34
CA GLY A 551 1.17 -8.14 -10.11
C GLY A 551 1.23 -9.23 -9.05
N GLU A 552 2.27 -9.16 -8.23
CA GLU A 552 2.42 -9.86 -6.96
C GLU A 552 2.69 -8.82 -5.88
N VAL A 553 1.88 -8.77 -4.83
CA VAL A 553 2.06 -7.81 -3.73
C VAL A 553 2.08 -8.52 -2.38
N ARG A 554 3.13 -8.26 -1.60
CA ARG A 554 3.19 -8.60 -0.19
C ARG A 554 2.92 -7.35 0.64
N VAL A 555 1.92 -7.42 1.51
CA VAL A 555 1.59 -6.35 2.46
C VAL A 555 1.81 -6.85 3.87
N GLU A 556 2.60 -6.11 4.63
CA GLU A 556 2.82 -6.28 6.07
C GLU A 556 2.20 -5.07 6.78
N ALA A 557 1.39 -5.32 7.81
CA ALA A 557 0.75 -4.27 8.58
C ALA A 557 0.71 -4.61 10.08
N SER A 558 0.93 -3.60 10.92
CA SER A 558 0.79 -3.67 12.38
C SER A 558 -0.15 -2.57 12.84
N PHE A 559 -1.16 -2.92 13.63
CA PHE A 559 -2.20 -1.99 14.07
C PHE A 559 -2.87 -2.44 15.37
N PRO A 560 -3.37 -1.49 16.19
CA PRO A 560 -4.18 -1.82 17.35
C PRO A 560 -5.63 -2.16 16.94
N LEU A 561 -6.23 -3.20 17.53
CA LEU A 561 -7.63 -3.55 17.31
C LEU A 561 -8.57 -2.54 17.98
N LEU A 562 -8.95 -1.51 17.23
CA LEU A 562 -9.83 -0.41 17.64
C LEU A 562 -11.11 -0.37 16.81
N LYS A 563 -12.23 0.04 17.43
CA LYS A 563 -13.52 0.22 16.73
C LYS A 563 -13.43 1.19 15.54
N ASN A 564 -12.63 2.24 15.69
CA ASN A 564 -12.43 3.30 14.70
C ASN A 564 -10.93 3.46 14.42
N LEU A 565 -10.30 2.43 13.84
CA LEU A 565 -8.90 2.49 13.42
C LEU A 565 -8.72 3.55 12.32
N LYS A 566 -7.77 4.47 12.48
CA LYS A 566 -7.41 5.46 11.45
C LYS A 566 -6.18 4.96 10.69
N VAL A 567 -6.07 5.33 9.41
CA VAL A 567 -4.92 4.95 8.56
C VAL A 567 -3.57 5.34 9.20
N LYS A 568 -3.51 6.49 9.88
CA LYS A 568 -2.31 6.96 10.59
C LYS A 568 -1.89 6.11 11.81
N ASP A 569 -2.79 5.26 12.30
CA ASP A 569 -2.54 4.38 13.45
C ASP A 569 -2.06 2.98 12.98
N VAL A 570 -1.85 2.81 11.66
CA VAL A 570 -1.38 1.57 11.03
C VAL A 570 0.04 1.77 10.52
N GLU A 571 0.99 1.00 11.04
CA GLU A 571 2.31 0.86 10.43
C GLU A 571 2.23 -0.20 9.34
N TRP A 572 2.67 0.11 8.12
CA TRP A 572 2.58 -0.83 7.00
C TRP A 572 3.78 -0.72 6.06
N ARG A 573 4.04 -1.82 5.37
CA ARG A 573 4.97 -1.94 4.25
C ARG A 573 4.33 -2.78 3.15
N ALA A 574 4.47 -2.36 1.91
CA ALA A 574 4.03 -3.09 0.74
C ALA A 574 5.18 -3.25 -0.27
N ASN A 575 5.41 -4.46 -0.73
CA ASN A 575 6.33 -4.79 -1.81
C ASN A 575 5.50 -5.35 -2.98
N LEU A 576 5.46 -4.63 -4.09
CA LEU A 576 4.68 -4.94 -5.27
C LEU A 576 5.61 -5.14 -6.47
N ASP A 577 5.61 -6.34 -7.04
CA ASP A 577 6.27 -6.66 -8.29
C ASP A 577 5.24 -6.71 -9.42
N LEU A 578 5.46 -5.89 -10.44
CA LEU A 578 4.60 -5.73 -11.61
C LEU A 578 5.32 -6.25 -12.86
N LYS A 579 4.58 -7.00 -13.69
CA LYS A 579 5.05 -7.52 -14.97
C LYS A 579 4.12 -7.09 -16.10
N ASP A 580 4.73 -6.69 -17.21
CA ASP A 580 4.04 -6.20 -18.41
C ASP A 580 3.03 -5.07 -18.10
N PHE A 581 3.35 -4.24 -17.09
CA PHE A 581 2.48 -3.21 -16.56
C PHE A 581 2.31 -2.04 -17.53
N THR A 582 1.06 -1.63 -17.70
CA THR A 582 0.70 -0.45 -18.49
C THR A 582 -0.40 0.33 -17.79
N SER A 583 -0.26 1.66 -17.74
CA SER A 583 -1.28 2.58 -17.25
C SER A 583 -1.77 3.47 -18.39
N LYS A 584 -3.08 3.46 -18.65
CA LYS A 584 -3.72 4.38 -19.62
C LYS A 584 -3.74 5.82 -19.11
N ALA A 585 -3.92 6.01 -17.81
CA ALA A 585 -3.78 7.29 -17.15
C ALA A 585 -2.31 7.64 -16.94
N LYS A 586 -2.02 8.94 -16.91
CA LYS A 586 -0.68 9.43 -16.60
C LYS A 586 -0.43 9.40 -15.10
N ILE A 587 0.64 8.74 -14.68
CA ILE A 587 1.08 8.72 -13.27
C ILE A 587 2.12 9.81 -13.11
N SER A 588 1.86 10.81 -12.25
CA SER A 588 2.73 11.98 -12.06
C SER A 588 3.10 12.69 -13.38
N GLY A 589 2.16 12.74 -14.33
CA GLY A 589 2.34 13.35 -15.64
C GLY A 589 3.06 12.49 -16.70
N GLN A 590 3.48 11.27 -16.34
CA GLN A 590 4.21 10.34 -17.22
C GLN A 590 3.30 9.19 -17.69
N THR A 591 3.49 8.74 -18.94
CA THR A 591 2.82 7.55 -19.49
C THR A 591 3.73 6.34 -19.31
N ILE A 592 3.22 5.24 -18.76
CA ILE A 592 4.00 4.02 -18.47
C ILE A 592 3.38 2.86 -19.25
N GLU A 593 4.19 2.19 -20.07
CA GLU A 593 3.76 1.06 -20.91
C GLU A 593 4.78 -0.08 -20.87
N ASN A 594 4.28 -1.33 -20.93
CA ASN A 594 5.09 -2.56 -20.98
C ASN A 594 6.26 -2.55 -19.98
N ALA A 595 5.98 -2.19 -18.73
CA ALA A 595 6.98 -2.01 -17.69
C ALA A 595 7.01 -3.20 -16.74
N ASN A 596 8.22 -3.64 -16.38
CA ASN A 596 8.45 -4.52 -15.25
C ASN A 596 8.99 -3.65 -14.12
N LEU A 597 8.21 -3.50 -13.05
CA LEU A 597 8.47 -2.55 -11.96
C LEU A 597 8.45 -3.29 -10.63
N THR A 598 9.37 -2.93 -9.74
CA THR A 598 9.30 -3.25 -8.31
C THR A 598 9.00 -1.96 -7.56
N VAL A 599 7.91 -1.98 -6.79
CA VAL A 599 7.41 -0.87 -5.99
C VAL A 599 7.52 -1.27 -4.51
N GLN A 600 8.27 -0.50 -3.74
CA GLN A 600 8.34 -0.65 -2.29
C GLN A 600 7.74 0.60 -1.66
N ALA A 601 6.77 0.43 -0.77
CA ALA A 601 6.10 1.55 -0.13
C ALA A 601 5.90 1.28 1.36
N ASP A 602 6.06 2.30 2.19
CA ASP A 602 5.74 2.29 3.61
C ASP A 602 5.13 3.64 4.04
N THR A 603 4.98 3.85 5.35
CA THR A 603 4.43 5.10 5.91
C THR A 603 5.30 6.33 5.65
N LYS A 604 6.56 6.17 5.23
CA LYS A 604 7.55 7.25 5.06
C LYS A 604 7.85 7.53 3.59
N GLN A 605 7.99 6.50 2.77
CA GLN A 605 8.47 6.64 1.39
C GLN A 605 7.81 5.66 0.41
N THR A 606 7.90 5.98 -0.87
CA THR A 606 7.56 5.09 -1.98
C THR A 606 8.72 5.08 -2.96
N GLN A 607 9.28 3.90 -3.23
CA GLN A 607 10.36 3.68 -4.18
C GLN A 607 9.86 2.81 -5.34
N ILE A 608 10.14 3.22 -6.57
CA ILE A 608 9.74 2.53 -7.79
C ILE A 608 10.99 2.34 -8.64
N SER A 609 11.33 1.10 -8.94
CA SER A 609 12.46 0.79 -9.81
C SER A 609 12.07 -0.22 -10.88
N GLY A 610 12.71 -0.16 -12.05
CA GLY A 610 12.47 -1.16 -13.08
C GLY A 610 12.74 -0.69 -14.50
N LYS A 611 12.23 -1.45 -15.47
CA LYS A 611 12.46 -1.21 -16.90
C LYS A 611 11.15 -1.26 -17.65
N GLY A 612 10.91 -0.28 -18.52
CA GLY A 612 9.68 -0.19 -19.31
C GLY A 612 9.74 0.93 -20.32
N LYS A 613 8.62 1.20 -21.00
CA LYS A 613 8.49 2.40 -21.82
C LYS A 613 7.92 3.54 -20.97
N LEU A 614 8.73 4.58 -20.77
CA LEU A 614 8.29 5.83 -20.15
C LEU A 614 8.11 6.89 -21.22
N ASN A 615 6.88 7.36 -21.41
CA ASN A 615 6.46 8.21 -22.52
C ASN A 615 6.98 7.71 -23.89
N GLY A 616 6.85 6.41 -24.13
CA GLY A 616 7.30 5.78 -25.38
C GLY A 616 8.81 5.50 -25.48
N PHE A 617 9.65 5.99 -24.56
CA PHE A 617 11.07 5.67 -24.54
C PHE A 617 11.36 4.44 -23.71
N GLN A 618 12.15 3.51 -24.25
CA GLN A 618 12.68 2.43 -23.43
C GLN A 618 13.61 3.01 -22.35
N SER A 619 13.18 2.85 -21.10
CA SER A 619 13.72 3.56 -19.94
C SER A 619 14.01 2.60 -18.79
N GLU A 620 15.09 2.91 -18.08
CA GLU A 620 15.34 2.44 -16.71
C GLU A 620 14.82 3.54 -15.77
N ILE A 621 13.92 3.14 -14.87
CA ILE A 621 13.14 4.00 -14.00
C ILE A 621 13.65 3.76 -12.58
N ASP A 622 13.98 4.83 -11.86
CA ASP A 622 14.34 4.82 -10.44
C ASP A 622 13.77 6.09 -9.79
N LEU A 623 12.64 5.94 -9.11
CA LEU A 623 11.89 7.03 -8.50
C LEU A 623 11.80 6.80 -7.00
N SER A 624 11.99 7.86 -6.21
CA SER A 624 11.67 7.88 -4.78
C SER A 624 10.82 9.10 -4.46
N THR A 625 9.81 8.92 -3.61
CA THR A 625 8.93 9.99 -3.17
C THR A 625 8.67 9.86 -1.67
N SER A 626 8.84 10.95 -0.93
CA SER A 626 8.49 11.00 0.49
C SER A 626 6.98 11.16 0.67
N ARG A 627 6.40 10.45 1.64
CA ARG A 627 4.98 10.55 2.01
C ARG A 627 4.72 11.55 3.15
N ASP A 628 5.76 12.15 3.72
CA ASP A 628 5.65 13.16 4.79
C ASP A 628 5.21 14.55 4.30
N GLY A 629 5.08 14.73 2.98
CA GLY A 629 4.65 15.98 2.34
C GLY A 629 5.75 17.06 2.27
N SER A 630 6.98 16.79 2.72
CA SER A 630 8.08 17.74 2.65
C SER A 630 8.64 17.88 1.23
N GLY A 631 8.54 16.81 0.42
CA GLY A 631 9.09 16.72 -0.94
C GLY A 631 10.60 16.90 -1.03
N ALA A 632 11.29 16.99 0.12
CA ALA A 632 12.71 17.34 0.20
C ALA A 632 13.63 16.19 -0.24
N GLU A 633 13.13 14.94 -0.16
CA GLU A 633 13.84 13.71 -0.55
C GLU A 633 13.28 13.08 -1.84
N ASP A 634 12.40 13.80 -2.55
CA ASP A 634 11.88 13.32 -3.82
C ASP A 634 13.00 13.31 -4.86
N ARG A 635 13.22 12.14 -5.46
CA ARG A 635 14.22 11.93 -6.50
C ARG A 635 13.56 11.26 -7.69
N GLN A 636 13.69 11.87 -8.86
CA GLN A 636 13.27 11.26 -10.11
C GLN A 636 14.50 10.99 -10.97
N GLY A 637 14.96 9.74 -11.00
CA GLY A 637 16.00 9.27 -11.91
C GLY A 637 15.39 8.51 -13.08
N VAL A 638 15.60 8.99 -14.30
CA VAL A 638 15.20 8.26 -15.52
C VAL A 638 16.35 8.22 -16.49
N THR A 639 16.69 7.03 -16.97
CA THR A 639 17.68 6.84 -18.02
C THR A 639 17.02 6.22 -19.24
N PHE A 640 17.11 6.86 -20.40
CA PHE A 640 16.53 6.35 -21.64
C PHE A 640 17.43 6.54 -22.84
N VAL A 641 17.20 5.77 -23.90
CA VAL A 641 17.88 5.93 -25.19
C VAL A 641 16.89 6.53 -26.18
N ALA A 642 17.26 7.66 -26.77
CA ALA A 642 16.47 8.37 -27.76
C ALA A 642 17.29 8.60 -29.04
N ASN A 643 16.63 8.75 -30.16
CA ASN A 643 17.22 9.30 -31.38
C ASN A 643 16.66 10.72 -31.64
N ALA A 644 17.20 11.41 -32.65
CA ALA A 644 16.78 12.79 -32.96
C ALA A 644 15.30 12.92 -33.39
N LYS A 645 14.71 11.87 -34.00
CA LYS A 645 13.28 11.83 -34.32
C LYS A 645 12.48 11.78 -33.01
N ASP A 646 12.84 10.88 -32.11
CA ASP A 646 12.12 10.71 -30.84
C ASP A 646 12.15 12.01 -30.01
N LEU A 647 13.28 12.74 -29.98
CA LEU A 647 13.38 14.04 -29.29
C LEU A 647 12.55 15.16 -29.94
N THR A 648 12.25 15.04 -31.24
CA THR A 648 11.41 16.02 -31.96
C THR A 648 9.96 15.96 -31.47
N ASP A 649 9.47 14.76 -31.18
CA ASP A 649 8.11 14.55 -30.63
C ASP A 649 7.96 15.18 -29.23
N TYR A 650 9.08 15.48 -28.56
CA TYR A 650 9.17 16.21 -27.28
C TYR A 650 9.50 17.70 -27.43
N GLY A 651 9.44 18.22 -28.65
CA GLY A 651 9.61 19.64 -28.96
C GLY A 651 11.06 20.09 -29.18
N VAL A 652 12.00 19.17 -29.40
CA VAL A 652 13.41 19.50 -29.69
C VAL A 652 13.82 18.93 -31.06
N ASP A 653 13.81 19.77 -32.11
CA ASP A 653 14.24 19.37 -33.46
C ASP A 653 15.78 19.37 -33.58
N LEU A 654 16.38 18.19 -33.47
CA LEU A 654 17.81 17.96 -33.70
C LEU A 654 18.10 17.20 -35.00
N GLN A 655 17.10 16.91 -35.83
CA GLN A 655 17.22 15.97 -36.96
C GLN A 655 18.24 16.44 -38.02
N GLY A 656 18.43 17.75 -38.14
CA GLY A 656 19.44 18.35 -39.03
C GLY A 656 20.88 18.22 -38.53
N TYR A 657 21.08 17.99 -37.23
CA TYR A 657 22.39 18.11 -36.58
C TYR A 657 22.89 16.79 -35.97
N VAL A 658 21.99 15.97 -35.42
CA VAL A 658 22.33 14.75 -34.66
C VAL A 658 21.70 13.53 -35.34
N LYS A 659 22.48 12.47 -35.54
CA LYS A 659 22.02 11.17 -36.07
C LYS A 659 22.50 10.02 -35.19
N GLY A 660 21.67 9.01 -34.99
CA GLY A 660 21.98 7.87 -34.13
C GLY A 660 21.43 8.02 -32.71
N SER A 661 21.79 7.08 -31.84
CA SER A 661 21.27 6.99 -30.48
C SER A 661 22.00 7.92 -29.52
N VAL A 662 21.24 8.56 -28.63
CA VAL A 662 21.69 9.37 -27.51
C VAL A 662 21.16 8.72 -26.24
N LYS A 663 22.03 8.42 -25.28
CA LYS A 663 21.60 8.00 -23.94
C LYS A 663 21.39 9.27 -23.11
N VAL A 664 20.17 9.46 -22.62
CA VAL A 664 19.76 10.62 -21.83
C VAL A 664 19.52 10.15 -20.40
N SER A 665 20.22 10.76 -19.46
CA SER A 665 19.97 10.66 -18.02
C SER A 665 19.31 11.95 -17.56
N TYR A 666 18.17 11.79 -16.89
CA TYR A 666 17.36 12.86 -16.32
C TYR A 666 17.31 12.68 -14.81
N GLU A 667 17.62 13.74 -14.08
CA GLU A 667 17.47 13.80 -12.62
C GLU A 667 16.69 15.05 -12.24
N ASP A 668 15.62 14.89 -11.47
CA ASP A 668 14.87 15.99 -10.85
C ASP A 668 14.87 15.81 -9.33
N SER A 669 15.31 16.87 -8.64
CA SER A 669 15.31 16.97 -7.19
C SER A 669 15.01 18.42 -6.82
N GLY A 670 13.91 18.65 -6.09
CA GLY A 670 13.49 19.99 -5.65
C GLY A 670 13.20 20.99 -6.79
N GLY A 671 12.79 20.52 -7.97
CA GLY A 671 12.42 21.36 -9.12
C GLY A 671 13.60 21.79 -10.02
N ALA A 672 14.81 21.30 -9.75
CA ALA A 672 15.99 21.51 -10.58
C ALA A 672 16.21 20.30 -11.50
N GLN A 673 15.82 20.43 -12.77
CA GLN A 673 15.98 19.37 -13.77
C GLN A 673 17.40 19.37 -14.35
N VAL A 674 18.18 18.32 -14.08
CA VAL A 674 19.53 18.13 -14.62
C VAL A 674 19.48 17.07 -15.72
N PHE A 675 20.02 17.42 -16.87
CA PHE A 675 20.14 16.51 -18.01
C PHE A 675 21.61 16.22 -18.28
N GLU A 676 21.92 14.95 -18.47
CA GLU A 676 23.20 14.45 -18.95
C GLU A 676 22.98 13.55 -20.17
N LEU A 677 23.65 13.87 -21.28
CA LEU A 677 23.51 13.18 -22.54
C LEU A 677 24.85 12.56 -22.91
N ASP A 678 24.89 11.24 -23.07
CA ASP A 678 26.00 10.53 -23.73
C ASP A 678 25.73 10.48 -25.23
N LEU A 679 26.56 11.22 -25.95
CA LEU A 679 26.51 11.44 -27.40
C LEU A 679 27.57 10.61 -28.12
N SER A 680 28.24 9.66 -27.45
CA SER A 680 29.34 8.87 -28.01
C SER A 680 28.89 8.06 -29.23
N LYS A 681 27.68 7.50 -29.21
CA LYS A 681 27.09 6.74 -30.32
C LYS A 681 26.44 7.60 -31.41
N ALA A 682 26.27 8.90 -31.16
CA ALA A 682 25.65 9.81 -32.12
C ALA A 682 26.70 10.40 -33.08
N ALA A 683 26.34 10.54 -34.35
CA ALA A 683 27.02 11.44 -35.28
C ALA A 683 26.46 12.85 -35.09
N ILE A 684 27.33 13.87 -35.04
CA ILE A 684 26.92 15.27 -34.99
C ILE A 684 27.54 16.01 -36.17
N ASN A 685 26.77 16.82 -36.89
CA ASN A 685 27.27 17.62 -38.01
C ASN A 685 26.72 19.04 -37.92
N VAL A 686 27.61 20.02 -37.79
CA VAL A 686 27.31 21.45 -37.74
C VAL A 686 28.02 22.11 -38.92
N ARG A 687 27.33 22.17 -40.06
CA ARG A 687 27.90 22.56 -41.35
C ARG A 687 28.31 24.03 -41.37
N GLU A 688 27.58 24.87 -40.66
CA GLU A 688 27.74 26.32 -40.58
C GLU A 688 29.12 26.73 -40.04
N VAL A 689 29.77 25.85 -39.27
CA VAL A 689 31.12 26.02 -38.74
C VAL A 689 32.09 24.92 -39.21
N GLY A 690 31.65 24.09 -40.16
CA GLY A 690 32.40 22.95 -40.71
C GLY A 690 32.91 21.97 -39.65
N TRP A 691 32.14 21.75 -38.58
CA TRP A 691 32.49 20.82 -37.51
C TRP A 691 31.63 19.56 -37.59
N SER A 692 32.26 18.40 -37.41
CA SER A 692 31.53 17.13 -37.30
C SER A 692 32.18 16.20 -36.29
N LYS A 693 31.34 15.34 -35.71
CA LYS A 693 31.70 14.25 -34.81
C LYS A 693 31.19 12.94 -35.42
N ALA A 694 32.08 11.97 -35.61
CA ALA A 694 31.68 10.62 -36.00
C ALA A 694 31.10 9.83 -34.80
N PRO A 695 30.28 8.79 -35.04
CA PRO A 695 29.96 7.80 -34.01
C PRO A 695 31.24 7.15 -33.46
N GLY A 696 31.28 6.86 -32.16
CA GLY A 696 32.42 6.27 -31.44
C GLY A 696 33.33 7.28 -30.75
N VAL A 697 33.34 8.54 -31.20
CA VAL A 697 34.07 9.63 -30.50
C VAL A 697 33.29 10.03 -29.25
N ARG A 698 33.94 9.96 -28.08
CA ARG A 698 33.34 10.32 -26.79
C ARG A 698 32.86 11.76 -26.81
N ALA A 699 31.58 11.95 -26.46
CA ALA A 699 31.01 13.27 -26.29
C ALA A 699 29.91 13.25 -25.23
N THR A 700 29.88 14.27 -24.39
CA THR A 700 28.86 14.46 -23.36
C THR A 700 28.27 15.87 -23.44
N ALA A 701 26.97 15.98 -23.18
CA ALA A 701 26.33 17.26 -22.93
C ALA A 701 25.67 17.26 -21.55
N ARG A 702 25.87 18.32 -20.76
CA ARG A 702 25.23 18.48 -19.46
C ARG A 702 24.67 19.88 -19.30
N PHE A 703 23.46 20.00 -18.78
CA PHE A 703 22.80 21.28 -18.52
C PHE A 703 21.70 21.15 -17.46
N ARG A 704 21.35 22.27 -16.82
CA ARG A 704 20.21 22.36 -15.90
C ARG A 704 19.09 23.19 -16.52
N VAL A 705 17.86 22.72 -16.48
CA VAL A 705 16.70 23.42 -17.04
C VAL A 705 15.89 24.08 -15.93
N THR A 706 15.51 25.34 -16.14
CA THR A 706 14.47 26.02 -15.33
C THR A 706 13.36 26.51 -16.24
N LYS A 707 12.11 26.38 -15.82
CA LYS A 707 10.93 26.86 -16.56
C LYS A 707 10.44 28.19 -15.98
N ASN A 708 10.03 29.13 -16.84
CA ASN A 708 9.32 30.35 -16.45
C ASN A 708 8.16 30.57 -17.45
N GLY A 709 6.94 30.26 -17.01
CA GLY A 709 5.80 30.04 -17.93
C GLY A 709 6.14 28.93 -18.92
N ASN A 710 5.94 29.21 -20.23
CA ASN A 710 6.30 28.27 -21.30
C ASN A 710 7.77 28.38 -21.76
N ALA A 711 8.52 29.39 -21.29
CA ALA A 711 9.92 29.57 -21.66
C ALA A 711 10.84 28.64 -20.85
N ARG A 712 11.90 28.15 -21.48
CA ARG A 712 12.90 27.26 -20.88
C ARG A 712 14.28 27.91 -20.92
N THR A 713 14.98 27.89 -19.80
CA THR A 713 16.38 28.33 -19.73
C THR A 713 17.26 27.14 -19.40
N LEU A 714 18.22 26.85 -20.28
CA LEU A 714 19.29 25.87 -20.07
C LEU A 714 20.49 26.62 -19.47
N HIS A 715 20.73 26.35 -18.20
CA HIS A 715 21.84 26.91 -17.45
C HIS A 715 23.03 25.97 -17.48
N ASN A 716 24.23 26.55 -17.45
CA ASN A 716 25.49 25.81 -17.38
C ASN A 716 25.59 24.73 -18.46
N PHE A 717 25.09 25.03 -19.66
CA PHE A 717 25.23 24.14 -20.80
C PHE A 717 26.70 23.88 -21.04
N SER A 718 27.07 22.61 -21.08
CA SER A 718 28.41 22.13 -21.38
C SER A 718 28.28 21.04 -22.42
N PHE A 719 29.04 21.16 -23.50
CA PHE A 719 29.25 20.12 -24.49
C PHE A 719 30.74 19.89 -24.60
N LEU A 720 31.16 18.66 -24.29
CA LEU A 720 32.55 18.23 -24.29
C LEU A 720 32.70 17.07 -25.26
N SER A 721 33.71 17.13 -26.11
CA SER A 721 34.12 16.05 -27.00
C SER A 721 35.64 16.10 -27.14
N GLU A 722 36.26 15.10 -27.77
CA GLU A 722 37.70 15.12 -28.03
C GLU A 722 38.13 16.43 -28.74
N GLY A 723 38.90 17.26 -28.03
CA GLY A 723 39.39 18.56 -28.52
C GLY A 723 38.33 19.66 -28.72
N VAL A 724 37.11 19.49 -28.18
CA VAL A 724 35.98 20.42 -28.35
C VAL A 724 35.40 20.78 -26.99
N GLU A 725 35.16 22.07 -26.78
CA GLU A 725 34.55 22.61 -25.57
C GLU A 725 33.58 23.74 -25.91
N VAL A 726 32.30 23.52 -25.64
CA VAL A 726 31.27 24.55 -25.74
C VAL A 726 30.61 24.71 -24.38
N ARG A 727 30.70 25.91 -23.78
CA ARG A 727 30.08 26.22 -22.48
C ARG A 727 29.25 27.49 -22.58
N GLY A 728 28.07 27.53 -21.96
CA GLY A 728 27.19 28.70 -22.04
C GLY A 728 25.84 28.54 -21.38
N ASN A 729 24.94 29.47 -21.70
CA ASN A 729 23.53 29.43 -21.30
C ASN A 729 22.64 29.65 -22.53
N LEU A 730 21.49 28.97 -22.57
CA LEU A 730 20.52 29.10 -23.66
C LEU A 730 19.14 29.43 -23.09
N LYS A 731 18.38 30.26 -23.80
CA LYS A 731 16.99 30.58 -23.50
C LYS A 731 16.13 30.29 -24.73
N ILE A 732 15.10 29.47 -24.53
CA ILE A 732 14.11 29.07 -25.53
C ILE A 732 12.77 29.68 -25.10
N ASP A 733 12.07 30.33 -26.02
CA ASP A 733 10.75 30.91 -25.74
C ASP A 733 9.62 29.86 -25.71
N GLY A 734 8.40 30.29 -25.37
CA GLY A 734 7.24 29.39 -25.29
C GLY A 734 6.79 28.76 -26.59
N ASN A 735 7.34 29.19 -27.73
CA ASN A 735 7.07 28.63 -29.06
C ASN A 735 8.21 27.71 -29.54
N GLY A 736 9.17 27.40 -28.66
CA GLY A 736 10.33 26.57 -28.99
C GLY A 736 11.41 27.29 -29.80
N LYS A 737 11.36 28.63 -29.95
CA LYS A 737 12.38 29.38 -30.69
C LYS A 737 13.51 29.83 -29.78
N LEU A 738 14.73 29.84 -30.31
CA LEU A 738 15.90 30.37 -29.59
C LEU A 738 15.74 31.86 -29.34
N ALA A 739 15.72 32.28 -28.07
CA ALA A 739 15.67 33.67 -27.64
C ALA A 739 17.07 34.23 -27.30
N LEU A 740 17.97 33.39 -26.82
CA LEU A 740 19.37 33.72 -26.55
C LEU A 740 20.20 32.44 -26.50
N ALA A 741 21.37 32.40 -27.13
CA ALA A 741 22.44 31.49 -26.77
C ALA A 741 23.68 32.32 -26.46
N ASP A 742 24.24 32.16 -25.27
CA ASP A 742 25.42 32.90 -24.83
C ASP A 742 26.51 31.92 -24.39
N PHE A 743 27.51 31.72 -25.25
CA PHE A 743 28.60 30.78 -25.05
C PHE A 743 29.83 31.51 -24.52
N SER A 744 30.18 31.21 -23.27
CA SER A 744 31.40 31.68 -22.62
C SER A 744 32.66 30.98 -23.11
N ALA A 745 32.51 29.79 -23.72
CA ALA A 745 33.53 29.09 -24.49
C ALA A 745 32.88 28.45 -25.74
N PHE A 746 33.45 28.67 -26.92
CA PHE A 746 33.01 28.07 -28.18
C PHE A 746 34.22 27.56 -28.97
N ASN A 747 34.88 26.54 -28.41
CA ASN A 747 36.14 26.03 -28.92
C ASN A 747 35.88 24.72 -29.68
N LEU A 748 36.07 24.72 -31.01
CA LEU A 748 35.81 23.56 -31.87
C LEU A 748 37.08 22.74 -32.15
N ARG A 749 38.23 23.28 -31.75
CA ARG A 749 39.56 22.66 -31.76
C ARG A 749 40.29 22.97 -30.44
N PRO A 750 41.29 22.15 -30.04
CA PRO A 750 42.00 22.31 -28.76
C PRO A 750 42.64 23.68 -28.52
N ASN A 751 42.92 24.44 -29.59
CA ASN A 751 43.62 25.71 -29.53
C ASN A 751 42.71 26.93 -29.76
N ASP A 752 41.42 26.71 -29.96
CA ASP A 752 40.46 27.80 -30.11
C ASP A 752 40.21 28.46 -28.75
N LYS A 753 39.98 29.76 -28.79
CA LYS A 753 39.55 30.55 -27.64
C LYS A 753 38.56 31.59 -28.11
N ALA A 754 37.30 31.20 -28.19
CA ALA A 754 36.22 32.02 -28.70
C ALA A 754 35.04 32.12 -27.73
N LYS A 755 34.36 33.26 -27.76
CA LYS A 755 33.05 33.50 -27.14
C LYS A 755 32.06 33.82 -28.24
N MET A 756 30.83 33.35 -28.11
CA MET A 756 29.80 33.54 -29.12
C MET A 756 28.44 33.80 -28.50
N THR A 757 27.73 34.79 -29.01
CA THR A 757 26.34 35.09 -28.62
C THR A 757 25.46 35.06 -29.86
N ILE A 758 24.33 34.36 -29.76
CA ILE A 758 23.29 34.29 -30.80
C ILE A 758 21.99 34.84 -30.21
N ARG A 759 21.37 35.81 -30.91
CA ARG A 759 20.11 36.42 -30.49
C ARG A 759 19.20 36.72 -31.68
N PRO A 760 17.87 36.72 -31.52
CA PRO A 760 16.95 37.17 -32.56
C PRO A 760 17.26 38.61 -32.99
N ARG A 761 17.11 38.88 -34.29
CA ARG A 761 17.28 40.21 -34.87
C ARG A 761 15.93 40.93 -35.00
N ARG A 762 15.93 42.26 -34.79
CA ARG A 762 14.79 43.11 -35.18
C ARG A 762 14.62 43.07 -36.72
N GLY A 763 13.47 42.60 -37.20
CA GLY A 763 13.20 42.38 -38.63
C GLY A 763 13.27 40.93 -39.10
N GLY A 764 13.46 39.98 -38.18
CA GLY A 764 13.48 38.53 -38.48
C GLY A 764 14.88 37.96 -38.65
N GLY A 765 15.01 36.66 -38.36
CA GLY A 765 16.29 35.94 -38.35
C GLY A 765 17.13 36.17 -37.08
N TYR A 766 18.43 35.90 -37.18
CA TYR A 766 19.36 35.88 -36.03
C TYR A 766 20.55 36.83 -36.22
N GLN A 767 21.09 37.31 -35.11
CA GLN A 767 22.39 37.98 -35.03
C GLN A 767 23.37 37.07 -34.29
N VAL A 768 24.51 36.79 -34.92
CA VAL A 768 25.63 36.03 -34.37
C VAL A 768 26.78 37.00 -34.11
N VAL A 769 27.23 37.08 -32.87
CA VAL A 769 28.40 37.86 -32.47
C VAL A 769 29.46 36.90 -31.95
N MET A 770 30.66 36.92 -32.53
CA MET A 770 31.78 36.07 -32.08
C MET A 770 33.02 36.91 -31.82
N ASN A 771 33.65 36.69 -30.68
CA ASN A 771 34.94 37.27 -30.34
C ASN A 771 35.93 36.14 -30.02
N ALA A 772 37.00 36.04 -30.81
CA ALA A 772 38.01 35.00 -30.63
C ALA A 772 39.42 35.59 -30.48
N ASP A 773 40.12 35.17 -29.43
CA ASP A 773 41.55 35.46 -29.26
C ASP A 773 42.38 34.64 -30.27
N ARG A 774 41.97 33.40 -30.51
CA ARG A 774 42.54 32.47 -31.50
C ARG A 774 41.42 31.57 -32.01
N PHE A 775 41.35 31.35 -33.32
CA PHE A 775 40.37 30.44 -33.92
C PHE A 775 40.95 29.75 -35.15
N ASP A 776 40.69 28.45 -35.31
CA ASP A 776 40.98 27.70 -36.52
C ASP A 776 39.94 27.98 -37.60
N GLY A 777 40.27 28.90 -38.50
CA GLY A 777 39.36 29.37 -39.54
C GLY A 777 39.22 28.43 -40.72
N ARG A 778 40.07 27.40 -40.86
CA ARG A 778 40.17 26.59 -42.09
C ARG A 778 38.82 26.07 -42.58
N ALA A 779 37.99 25.56 -41.67
CA ALA A 779 36.63 25.10 -41.99
C ALA A 779 35.68 26.22 -42.47
N LEU A 780 35.81 27.43 -41.89
CA LEU A 780 35.08 28.61 -42.33
C LEU A 780 35.61 29.16 -43.67
N LEU A 781 36.90 29.01 -43.94
CA LEU A 781 37.51 29.45 -45.21
C LEU A 781 37.16 28.50 -46.35
N ASP A 782 37.11 27.19 -46.07
CA ASP A 782 36.67 26.16 -47.03
C ASP A 782 35.23 26.38 -47.49
N SER A 783 34.34 26.86 -46.61
CA SER A 783 32.95 27.14 -46.98
C SER A 783 32.80 28.33 -47.94
N PHE A 784 33.83 29.18 -48.09
CA PHE A 784 33.89 30.21 -49.14
C PHE A 784 34.54 29.71 -50.45
N GLY A 785 35.22 28.55 -50.43
CA GLY A 785 36.00 28.02 -51.56
C GLY A 785 35.31 26.92 -52.38
N ALA A 786 34.33 26.21 -51.81
CA ALA A 786 33.60 25.14 -52.49
C ALA A 786 32.12 25.08 -52.07
N ASP A 787 31.21 25.13 -53.04
CA ASP A 787 29.78 24.89 -52.81
C ASP A 787 29.55 23.41 -52.45
N ASN A 788 29.45 23.13 -51.15
CA ASN A 788 28.98 21.84 -50.66
C ASN A 788 27.47 21.72 -50.90
N ALA A 789 27.10 21.01 -51.98
CA ALA A 789 25.79 20.49 -52.38
C ALA A 789 24.51 21.02 -51.69
N PRO A 790 23.50 21.49 -52.46
CA PRO A 790 22.21 21.87 -51.91
C PRO A 790 21.45 20.64 -51.41
N VAL A 791 21.13 20.62 -50.11
CA VAL A 791 20.03 19.77 -49.64
C VAL A 791 18.73 20.54 -49.82
N ALA A 792 17.78 19.84 -50.44
CA ALA A 792 16.45 20.24 -50.86
C ALA A 792 15.78 21.39 -50.07
N ALA A 793 15.21 22.30 -50.88
CA ALA A 793 14.15 23.24 -50.59
C ALA A 793 13.15 22.80 -49.50
N LYS A 794 12.96 23.67 -48.49
CA LYS A 794 11.67 24.08 -47.89
C LYS A 794 11.76 24.90 -46.59
N ARG A 795 12.94 25.34 -46.13
CA ARG A 795 13.01 26.35 -45.04
C ARG A 795 13.08 27.75 -45.63
N LYS A 796 12.24 28.67 -45.13
CA LYS A 796 12.40 30.13 -45.35
C LYS A 796 13.85 30.46 -45.02
N ARG A 797 14.59 31.05 -45.97
CA ARG A 797 15.99 31.43 -45.77
C ARG A 797 16.01 32.61 -44.80
N ASP A 798 16.15 32.31 -43.51
CA ASP A 798 16.25 33.33 -42.47
C ASP A 798 17.47 34.22 -42.72
N LEU A 799 17.35 35.48 -42.30
CA LEU A 799 18.43 36.45 -42.36
C LEU A 799 19.39 36.22 -41.19
N ILE A 800 20.70 36.11 -41.45
CA ILE A 800 21.72 35.95 -40.42
C ILE A 800 22.66 37.16 -40.49
N ALA A 801 22.60 38.03 -39.49
CA ALA A 801 23.60 39.08 -39.31
C ALA A 801 24.78 38.50 -38.53
N VAL A 802 26.01 38.73 -39.00
CA VAL A 802 27.24 38.28 -38.33
C VAL A 802 28.11 39.48 -37.99
N ASP A 803 28.66 39.48 -36.77
CA ASP A 803 29.76 40.35 -36.33
C ASP A 803 30.82 39.44 -35.69
N LEU A 804 31.85 39.09 -36.46
CA LEU A 804 32.90 38.17 -36.04
C LEU A 804 34.21 38.94 -35.97
N THR A 805 34.87 38.86 -34.81
CA THR A 805 36.18 39.48 -34.60
C THR A 805 37.17 38.42 -34.13
N PHE A 806 38.26 38.25 -34.88
CA PHE A 806 39.33 37.31 -34.59
C PHE A 806 40.64 38.08 -34.39
N ARG A 807 41.21 38.03 -33.19
CA ARG A 807 42.57 38.57 -32.96
C ARG A 807 43.61 37.77 -33.74
N ARG A 808 43.42 36.46 -33.85
CA ARG A 808 44.23 35.55 -34.66
C ARG A 808 43.35 34.45 -35.29
N LEU A 809 43.27 34.44 -36.61
CA LEU A 809 42.57 33.44 -37.41
C LEU A 809 43.60 32.56 -38.13
N ILE A 810 43.58 31.26 -37.89
CA ILE A 810 44.47 30.30 -38.55
C ILE A 810 43.85 29.92 -39.90
N GLY A 811 44.63 30.05 -40.97
CA GLY A 811 44.23 29.59 -42.30
C GLY A 811 45.07 28.41 -42.76
N PHE A 812 45.21 28.28 -44.06
CA PHE A 812 45.95 27.20 -44.70
C PHE A 812 47.43 27.52 -44.89
N ARG A 813 48.20 26.48 -45.26
CA ARG A 813 49.63 26.59 -45.64
C ARG A 813 50.52 27.34 -44.64
N GLY A 814 50.20 27.21 -43.34
CA GLY A 814 50.94 27.84 -42.23
C GLY A 814 50.74 29.36 -42.10
N VAL A 815 49.80 29.94 -42.85
CA VAL A 815 49.50 31.39 -42.81
C VAL A 815 48.39 31.66 -41.80
N GLN A 816 48.54 32.73 -41.03
CA GLN A 816 47.52 33.22 -40.10
C GLN A 816 47.18 34.68 -40.41
N ALA A 817 45.96 35.08 -40.14
CA ALA A 817 45.52 36.47 -40.21
C ALA A 817 45.28 37.04 -38.80
N GLN A 818 45.55 38.31 -38.62
CA GLN A 818 45.42 39.06 -37.38
C GLN A 818 44.36 40.15 -37.53
N ASN A 819 43.68 40.43 -36.42
CA ASN A 819 42.64 41.48 -36.32
C ASN A 819 41.62 41.38 -37.46
N VAL A 820 41.16 40.16 -37.74
CA VAL A 820 40.16 39.91 -38.78
C VAL A 820 38.80 40.31 -38.27
N ARG A 821 38.11 41.20 -38.99
CA ARG A 821 36.72 41.58 -38.72
C ARG A 821 35.84 41.18 -39.90
N VAL A 822 34.75 40.50 -39.60
CA VAL A 822 33.72 40.08 -40.55
C VAL A 822 32.40 40.68 -40.08
N ASP A 823 31.84 41.60 -40.86
CA ASP A 823 30.53 42.18 -40.62
C ASP A 823 29.67 41.93 -41.85
N GLY A 824 28.49 41.34 -41.69
CA GLY A 824 27.66 41.05 -42.86
C GLY A 824 26.27 40.54 -42.55
N LEU A 825 25.43 40.56 -43.57
CA LEU A 825 24.07 40.03 -43.56
C LEU A 825 23.95 38.95 -44.63
N PHE A 826 23.58 37.75 -44.21
CA PHE A 826 23.42 36.58 -45.06
C PHE A 826 21.95 36.21 -45.19
N ARG A 827 21.55 35.72 -46.37
CA ARG A 827 20.23 35.12 -46.62
C ARG A 827 20.44 33.69 -47.11
N GLY A 828 20.37 32.73 -46.21
CA GLY A 828 20.94 31.41 -46.46
C GLY A 828 22.46 31.52 -46.63
N GLU A 829 23.01 30.93 -47.69
CA GLU A 829 24.45 30.96 -47.99
C GLU A 829 24.88 32.23 -48.75
N SER A 830 23.93 33.04 -49.23
CA SER A 830 24.20 34.23 -50.03
C SER A 830 24.44 35.46 -49.15
N ALA A 831 25.62 36.09 -49.28
CA ALA A 831 25.91 37.38 -48.64
C ALA A 831 25.11 38.52 -49.30
N VAL A 832 24.18 39.13 -48.56
CA VAL A 832 23.45 40.35 -48.98
C VAL A 832 24.39 41.54 -48.94
N ASN A 833 25.08 41.72 -47.82
CA ASN A 833 26.23 42.59 -47.68
C ASN A 833 27.30 41.89 -46.83
N LEU A 834 28.56 42.22 -47.07
CA LEU A 834 29.67 41.63 -46.34
C LEU A 834 30.87 42.57 -46.39
N VAL A 835 31.47 42.83 -45.25
CA VAL A 835 32.75 43.53 -45.12
C VAL A 835 33.69 42.61 -44.37
N VAL A 836 34.83 42.30 -44.99
CA VAL A 836 35.90 41.50 -44.39
C VAL A 836 37.18 42.30 -44.42
N SER A 837 37.79 42.54 -43.27
CA SER A 837 39.10 43.21 -43.18
C SER A 837 40.03 42.48 -42.23
N GLY A 838 41.33 42.66 -42.42
CA GLY A 838 42.36 42.07 -41.55
C GLY A 838 43.75 42.23 -42.14
N ALA A 839 44.74 41.61 -41.50
CA ALA A 839 46.10 41.54 -42.02
C ALA A 839 46.68 40.13 -41.88
N THR A 840 47.35 39.63 -42.92
CA THR A 840 48.07 38.35 -42.85
C THR A 840 49.31 38.43 -41.92
N SER A 841 49.95 37.29 -41.65
CA SER A 841 51.10 37.18 -40.73
C SER A 841 52.26 38.12 -41.06
N SER A 842 52.49 38.44 -42.34
CA SER A 842 53.49 39.41 -42.78
C SER A 842 53.00 40.88 -42.76
N ARG A 843 51.88 41.18 -42.09
CA ARG A 843 51.18 42.47 -42.07
C ARG A 843 50.61 42.94 -43.43
N GLY A 844 50.35 42.01 -44.35
CA GLY A 844 49.64 42.30 -45.59
C GLY A 844 48.16 42.59 -45.31
N GLN A 845 47.77 43.87 -45.31
CA GLN A 845 46.37 44.25 -45.13
C GLN A 845 45.50 43.75 -46.28
N PHE A 846 44.29 43.29 -45.96
CA PHE A 846 43.25 42.96 -46.92
C PHE A 846 41.91 43.56 -46.52
N ASN A 847 41.11 43.91 -47.53
CA ASN A 847 39.74 44.35 -47.36
C ASN A 847 38.88 43.86 -48.52
N PHE A 848 37.74 43.26 -48.21
CA PHE A 848 36.72 42.82 -49.16
C PHE A 848 35.36 43.40 -48.79
N THR A 849 34.62 43.82 -49.80
CA THR A 849 33.26 44.35 -49.64
C THR A 849 32.33 43.76 -50.68
N VAL A 850 31.22 43.18 -50.25
CA VAL A 850 30.08 42.76 -51.08
C VAL A 850 28.92 43.69 -50.76
N GLY A 851 28.25 44.22 -51.79
CA GLY A 851 27.10 45.11 -51.61
C GLY A 851 26.27 45.27 -52.88
N GLY A 852 25.29 46.18 -52.84
CA GLY A 852 24.31 46.41 -53.91
C GLY A 852 23.06 45.53 -53.79
N GLU A 853 22.08 45.75 -54.68
CA GLU A 853 20.80 45.03 -54.67
C GLU A 853 20.42 44.53 -56.07
N GLY A 854 19.62 43.46 -56.12
CA GLY A 854 19.14 42.87 -57.37
C GLY A 854 20.28 42.51 -58.34
N LYS A 855 20.15 42.95 -59.60
CA LYS A 855 21.14 42.72 -60.67
C LYS A 855 22.39 43.62 -60.57
N HIS A 856 22.41 44.59 -59.65
CA HIS A 856 23.51 45.56 -59.46
C HIS A 856 24.43 45.23 -58.29
N ARG A 857 24.39 43.99 -57.78
CA ARG A 857 25.32 43.55 -56.74
C ARG A 857 26.76 43.54 -57.25
N PHE A 858 27.70 43.83 -56.36
CA PHE A 858 29.12 43.90 -56.65
C PHE A 858 29.96 43.33 -55.52
N ALA A 859 31.19 42.91 -55.83
CA ALA A 859 32.23 42.65 -54.86
C ALA A 859 33.51 43.42 -55.23
N LYS A 860 34.19 43.99 -54.23
CA LYS A 860 35.47 44.70 -54.37
C LYS A 860 36.46 44.16 -53.36
N GLY A 861 37.72 44.00 -53.76
CA GLY A 861 38.79 43.53 -52.89
C GLY A 861 40.07 44.32 -53.09
N LYS A 862 40.79 44.59 -52.00
CA LYS A 862 42.16 45.10 -51.98
C LYS A 862 43.05 44.19 -51.14
N LEU A 863 44.23 43.87 -51.66
CA LEU A 863 45.22 42.98 -51.04
C LEU A 863 46.58 43.68 -51.09
N ASN A 864 47.25 43.87 -49.95
CA ASN A 864 48.63 44.38 -49.94
C ASN A 864 49.67 43.25 -50.09
N ASN A 865 49.27 42.00 -49.85
CA ASN A 865 50.06 40.80 -50.11
C ASN A 865 49.15 39.68 -50.65
N ALA A 866 48.93 39.69 -51.97
CA ALA A 866 48.04 38.76 -52.66
C ALA A 866 48.50 37.31 -52.53
N GLY A 867 49.80 37.03 -52.65
CA GLY A 867 50.34 35.68 -52.51
C GLY A 867 50.13 35.08 -51.13
N GLU A 868 50.33 35.86 -50.06
CA GLU A 868 50.07 35.38 -48.70
C GLU A 868 48.57 35.18 -48.42
N PHE A 869 47.71 36.07 -48.91
CA PHE A 869 46.26 35.91 -48.80
C PHE A 869 45.74 34.67 -49.55
N LEU A 870 46.22 34.43 -50.78
CA LEU A 870 45.82 33.25 -51.56
C LEU A 870 46.27 31.93 -50.92
N ARG A 871 47.42 31.93 -50.23
CA ARG A 871 47.88 30.78 -49.42
C ARG A 871 47.02 30.59 -48.17
N PHE A 872 46.67 31.68 -47.49
CA PHE A 872 45.78 31.67 -46.33
C PHE A 872 44.42 31.03 -46.66
N MET A 873 43.89 31.33 -47.85
CA MET A 873 42.62 30.79 -48.38
C MET A 873 42.74 29.42 -49.09
N ASP A 874 43.93 28.83 -49.21
CA ASP A 874 44.21 27.62 -50.04
C ASP A 874 43.77 27.72 -51.53
N LEU A 875 43.79 28.91 -52.10
CA LEU A 875 43.40 29.14 -53.50
C LEU A 875 44.57 28.96 -54.48
N PHE A 876 45.74 29.51 -54.16
CA PHE A 876 46.94 29.36 -54.99
C PHE A 876 48.22 29.39 -54.16
N PRO A 877 48.82 28.22 -53.84
CA PRO A 877 49.91 28.12 -52.87
C PRO A 877 51.26 28.63 -53.40
N ARG A 878 51.40 28.85 -54.71
CA ARG A 878 52.67 29.11 -55.40
C ARG A 878 53.04 30.59 -55.56
N MET A 879 52.10 31.51 -55.34
CA MET A 879 52.40 32.95 -55.40
C MET A 879 53.05 33.46 -54.10
N ARG A 880 53.96 34.43 -54.23
CA ARG A 880 54.61 35.17 -53.15
C ARG A 880 54.52 36.67 -53.44
N GLY A 881 54.28 37.46 -52.40
CA GLY A 881 54.18 38.92 -52.52
C GLY A 881 52.97 39.40 -53.34
N GLY A 882 53.04 40.65 -53.79
CA GLY A 882 52.11 41.27 -54.73
C GLY A 882 50.99 42.10 -54.11
N SER A 883 50.65 43.22 -54.76
CA SER A 883 49.47 44.02 -54.41
C SER A 883 48.31 43.74 -55.36
N GLY A 884 47.18 43.31 -54.84
CA GLY A 884 46.02 42.85 -55.59
C GLY A 884 44.81 43.79 -55.50
N ARG A 885 44.07 43.92 -56.61
CA ARG A 885 42.75 44.54 -56.66
C ARG A 885 41.77 43.64 -57.41
N LEU A 886 40.61 43.44 -56.82
CA LEU A 886 39.50 42.63 -57.33
C LEU A 886 38.27 43.51 -57.52
N ASP A 887 37.64 43.45 -58.69
CA ASP A 887 36.37 44.12 -58.97
C ASP A 887 35.44 43.12 -59.68
N ILE A 888 34.26 42.84 -59.11
CA ILE A 888 33.29 41.85 -59.61
C ILE A 888 31.89 42.45 -59.63
N GLN A 889 31.14 42.17 -60.69
CA GLN A 889 29.67 42.35 -60.77
C GLN A 889 28.99 40.99 -60.57
N MET A 890 27.94 40.95 -59.75
CA MET A 890 27.28 39.72 -59.28
C MET A 890 25.77 39.75 -59.54
N PRO A 891 25.29 39.71 -60.81
CA PRO A 891 23.86 39.81 -61.12
C PRO A 891 22.99 38.70 -60.49
N SER A 892 23.59 37.59 -60.06
CA SER A 892 22.95 36.54 -59.24
C SER A 892 23.99 35.85 -58.36
N ASP A 893 23.56 34.95 -57.46
CA ASP A 893 24.49 34.20 -56.59
C ASP A 893 25.39 33.23 -57.37
N THR A 894 24.97 32.80 -58.56
CA THR A 894 25.69 31.80 -59.38
C THR A 894 26.32 32.39 -60.64
N ASN A 895 26.04 33.66 -60.97
CA ASN A 895 26.60 34.34 -62.14
C ASN A 895 27.30 35.62 -61.72
N TRP A 896 28.60 35.69 -61.98
CA TRP A 896 29.43 36.86 -61.71
C TRP A 896 30.47 37.07 -62.82
N ALA A 897 30.89 38.32 -63.04
CA ALA A 897 31.94 38.67 -63.98
C ALA A 897 32.84 39.72 -63.35
N GLY A 898 34.15 39.60 -63.52
CA GLY A 898 35.08 40.45 -62.82
C GLY A 898 36.48 40.48 -63.40
N GLN A 899 37.30 41.33 -62.79
CA GLN A 899 38.70 41.49 -63.10
C GLN A 899 39.54 41.43 -61.83
N LEU A 900 40.60 40.63 -61.87
CA LEU A 900 41.66 40.61 -60.88
C LEU A 900 42.93 41.24 -61.49
N THR A 901 43.54 42.16 -60.76
CA THR A 901 44.86 42.72 -61.11
C THR A 901 45.80 42.54 -59.93
N VAL A 902 46.99 41.98 -60.16
CA VAL A 902 48.03 41.82 -59.13
C VAL A 902 49.34 42.42 -59.65
N ASN A 903 49.99 43.29 -58.88
CA ASN A 903 51.29 43.87 -59.25
C ASN A 903 52.39 43.34 -58.34
N ASP A 904 53.63 43.28 -58.84
CA ASP A 904 54.86 43.02 -58.06
C ASP A 904 54.85 41.71 -57.24
N PHE A 905 54.69 40.58 -57.92
CA PHE A 905 54.61 39.25 -57.30
C PHE A 905 55.59 38.25 -57.92
N SER A 906 55.83 37.14 -57.24
CA SER A 906 56.61 36.01 -57.78
C SER A 906 55.77 34.74 -57.74
N ILE A 907 55.95 33.87 -58.74
CA ILE A 907 55.43 32.50 -58.74
C ILE A 907 56.61 31.58 -58.47
N THR A 908 56.45 30.66 -57.52
CA THR A 908 57.48 29.74 -57.04
C THR A 908 57.08 28.31 -57.34
N GLU A 909 58.08 27.44 -57.58
CA GLU A 909 57.88 26.00 -57.81
C GLU A 909 56.88 25.67 -58.93
N ASP A 910 56.81 26.49 -59.97
CA ASP A 910 55.83 26.34 -61.04
C ASP A 910 56.31 25.34 -62.12
N PRO A 911 55.59 24.22 -62.35
CA PRO A 911 55.91 23.26 -63.41
C PRO A 911 55.91 23.91 -64.80
N ALA A 912 55.09 24.93 -65.01
CA ALA A 912 54.99 25.64 -66.27
C ALA A 912 56.29 26.40 -66.59
N ILE A 913 56.87 27.03 -65.57
CA ILE A 913 58.17 27.72 -65.67
C ILE A 913 59.28 26.69 -65.88
N LYS A 914 59.27 25.56 -65.15
CA LYS A 914 60.27 24.49 -65.29
C LYS A 914 60.26 23.81 -66.66
N ALA A 915 59.08 23.68 -67.27
CA ALA A 915 58.92 23.05 -68.58
C ALA A 915 59.52 23.87 -69.74
N LEU A 916 59.93 25.12 -69.49
CA LEU A 916 60.71 25.91 -70.45
C LEU A 916 62.19 25.45 -70.51
N LYS A 917 62.60 24.48 -69.68
CA LYS A 917 63.98 23.97 -69.64
C LYS A 917 64.35 23.32 -70.98
N GLY A 918 65.41 23.85 -71.60
CA GLY A 918 65.89 23.39 -72.91
C GLY A 918 65.45 24.28 -74.09
N ILE A 919 64.54 25.23 -73.87
CA ILE A 919 64.18 26.24 -74.88
C ILE A 919 65.24 27.34 -74.83
N LYS A 920 66.19 27.31 -75.78
CA LYS A 920 67.27 28.30 -75.88
C LYS A 920 66.75 29.57 -76.57
N PRO A 921 66.80 30.74 -75.91
CA PRO A 921 66.55 32.00 -76.58
C PRO A 921 67.58 32.24 -77.70
N LYS A 922 67.15 32.76 -78.86
CA LYS A 922 68.10 33.28 -79.86
C LYS A 922 68.85 34.47 -79.25
N GLU A 923 70.18 34.41 -79.27
CA GLU A 923 71.07 35.41 -78.68
C GLU A 923 70.80 36.83 -79.22
N ILE A 924 70.52 37.76 -78.30
CA ILE A 924 70.65 39.20 -78.52
C ILE A 924 71.68 39.68 -77.50
N ARG A 925 72.68 40.45 -77.95
CA ARG A 925 73.86 40.89 -77.18
C ARG A 925 73.49 41.42 -75.78
N GLY A 926 73.91 40.69 -74.74
CA GLY A 926 73.78 41.07 -73.34
C GLY A 926 73.80 39.83 -72.43
N THR A 927 74.99 39.38 -72.02
CA THR A 927 75.23 38.14 -71.25
C THR A 927 74.54 38.07 -69.87
N ARG A 928 74.04 39.17 -69.31
CA ARG A 928 73.38 39.18 -67.99
C ARG A 928 71.98 38.57 -67.93
N ASN A 929 71.28 38.39 -69.05
CA ASN A 929 69.88 37.96 -69.04
C ASN A 929 69.67 36.44 -69.27
N SER A 930 70.64 35.74 -69.85
CA SER A 930 70.55 34.28 -70.08
C SER A 930 70.76 33.48 -68.80
N GLU A 931 71.68 33.90 -67.94
CA GLU A 931 71.95 33.27 -66.65
C GLU A 931 70.71 33.36 -65.74
N VAL A 932 70.08 34.53 -65.64
CA VAL A 932 68.88 34.72 -64.81
C VAL A 932 67.67 33.97 -65.37
N TYR A 933 67.49 33.91 -66.70
CA TYR A 933 66.47 33.05 -67.32
C TYR A 933 66.72 31.57 -67.00
N SER A 934 67.95 31.09 -67.12
CA SER A 934 68.31 29.70 -66.80
C SER A 934 68.09 29.38 -65.32
N ALA A 935 68.40 30.31 -64.42
CA ALA A 935 68.14 30.17 -62.99
C ALA A 935 66.64 30.09 -62.70
N ALA A 936 65.84 30.99 -63.29
CA ALA A 936 64.38 31.02 -63.15
C ALA A 936 63.71 29.73 -63.64
N VAL A 937 64.12 29.21 -64.80
CA VAL A 937 63.59 27.98 -65.37
C VAL A 937 64.07 26.73 -64.60
N ASN A 938 65.29 26.73 -64.06
CA ASN A 938 65.80 25.62 -63.25
C ASN A 938 65.12 25.53 -61.87
N SER A 939 64.89 26.68 -61.21
CA SER A 939 64.18 26.73 -59.93
C SER A 939 62.67 26.57 -60.11
N GLY A 940 62.12 26.96 -61.28
CA GLY A 940 60.69 27.11 -61.49
C GLY A 940 60.13 28.37 -60.84
N GLU A 941 60.94 29.40 -60.69
CA GLU A 941 60.60 30.65 -60.00
C GLU A 941 60.78 31.86 -60.91
N ALA A 942 59.77 32.73 -60.99
CA ALA A 942 59.85 33.97 -61.74
C ALA A 942 59.07 35.11 -61.07
N SER A 943 59.58 36.33 -61.25
CA SER A 943 58.95 37.58 -60.77
C SER A 943 58.25 38.33 -61.90
N PHE A 944 57.10 38.91 -61.57
CA PHE A 944 56.19 39.59 -62.48
C PHE A 944 55.80 40.96 -61.92
N GLN A 945 55.86 41.99 -62.76
CA GLN A 945 55.38 43.33 -62.39
C GLN A 945 53.85 43.40 -62.40
N LYS A 946 53.18 42.63 -63.27
CA LYS A 946 51.71 42.75 -63.42
C LYS A 946 51.06 41.47 -63.91
N MET A 947 49.95 41.12 -63.30
CA MET A 947 48.97 40.15 -63.76
C MET A 947 47.63 40.86 -63.93
N ARG A 948 46.94 40.58 -65.03
CA ARG A 948 45.54 40.96 -65.23
C ARG A 948 44.77 39.73 -65.68
N MET A 949 43.64 39.46 -65.04
CA MET A 949 42.76 38.34 -65.33
C MET A 949 41.33 38.83 -65.42
N GLN A 950 40.69 38.65 -66.58
CA GLN A 950 39.25 38.84 -66.78
C GLN A 950 38.57 37.47 -66.69
N PHE A 951 37.52 37.37 -65.90
CA PHE A 951 36.83 36.11 -65.66
C PHE A 951 35.32 36.28 -65.54
N SER A 952 34.61 35.20 -65.81
CA SER A 952 33.21 35.02 -65.47
C SER A 952 33.02 33.67 -64.77
N ARG A 953 32.06 33.53 -63.86
CA ARG A 953 31.58 32.20 -63.45
C ARG A 953 30.09 32.06 -63.68
N ASN A 954 29.73 30.84 -64.05
CA ASN A 954 28.37 30.35 -64.15
C ASN A 954 28.31 29.03 -63.38
N GLY A 955 27.58 29.01 -62.26
CA GLY A 955 27.53 27.86 -61.36
C GLY A 955 28.91 27.52 -60.80
N ASP A 956 29.43 26.32 -61.08
CA ASP A 956 30.73 25.86 -60.57
C ASP A 956 31.90 26.16 -61.52
N ILE A 957 31.64 26.69 -62.73
CA ILE A 957 32.66 26.88 -63.77
C ILE A 957 33.09 28.35 -63.81
N LEU A 958 34.35 28.60 -63.46
CA LEU A 958 35.04 29.87 -63.62
C LEU A 958 35.78 29.89 -64.96
N ASN A 959 35.25 30.61 -65.94
CA ASN A 959 35.89 30.85 -67.23
C ASN A 959 36.79 32.09 -67.14
N VAL A 960 38.08 31.91 -67.40
CA VAL A 960 39.04 32.99 -67.61
C VAL A 960 39.09 33.31 -69.09
N SER A 961 38.47 34.42 -69.49
CA SER A 961 38.41 34.84 -70.89
C SER A 961 39.75 35.39 -71.39
N LYS A 962 40.48 36.11 -70.54
CA LYS A 962 41.81 36.64 -70.86
C LYS A 962 42.64 36.88 -69.59
N GLY A 963 43.75 36.16 -69.48
CA GLY A 963 44.80 36.34 -68.47
C GLY A 963 46.10 36.79 -69.13
N THR A 964 46.77 37.78 -68.55
CA THR A 964 48.08 38.29 -69.01
C THR A 964 49.04 38.41 -67.83
N LEU A 965 50.28 37.96 -68.01
CA LEU A 965 51.39 38.04 -67.07
C LEU A 965 52.52 38.86 -67.72
N SER A 966 53.00 39.89 -67.03
CA SER A 966 54.10 40.74 -67.46
C SER A 966 55.23 40.67 -66.44
N GLY A 967 56.37 40.10 -66.85
CA GLY A 967 57.60 39.99 -66.05
C GLY A 967 58.80 40.55 -66.78
N ALA A 968 59.92 40.79 -66.09
CA ALA A 968 61.16 41.28 -66.70
C ALA A 968 61.86 40.24 -67.58
N ILE A 969 61.63 38.95 -67.30
CA ILE A 969 62.34 37.82 -67.91
C ILE A 969 61.36 36.90 -68.65
N ILE A 970 60.18 36.67 -68.06
CA ILE A 970 59.11 35.83 -68.59
C ILE A 970 57.80 36.63 -68.53
N GLY A 971 57.07 36.67 -69.63
CA GLY A 971 55.67 37.10 -69.68
C GLY A 971 54.81 35.99 -70.29
N GLY A 972 53.51 36.22 -70.41
CA GLY A 972 52.63 35.27 -71.09
C GLY A 972 51.16 35.58 -70.98
N THR A 973 50.37 34.74 -71.63
CA THR A 973 48.90 34.77 -71.60
C THR A 973 48.36 33.44 -71.09
N PHE A 974 47.16 33.46 -70.51
CA PHE A 974 46.42 32.26 -70.13
C PHE A 974 44.91 32.47 -70.26
N SER A 975 44.17 31.44 -70.62
CA SER A 975 42.70 31.43 -70.72
C SER A 975 42.18 30.00 -70.58
N GLY A 976 40.93 29.84 -70.18
CA GLY A 976 40.30 28.52 -70.04
C GLY A 976 39.41 28.42 -68.81
N ASP A 977 39.03 27.21 -68.46
CA ASP A 977 38.02 26.93 -67.44
C ASP A 977 38.65 26.36 -66.17
N ALA A 978 38.07 26.74 -65.03
CA ALA A 978 38.34 26.16 -63.73
C ALA A 978 37.01 25.73 -63.10
N ASN A 979 36.84 24.42 -62.90
CA ASN A 979 35.71 23.89 -62.16
C ASN A 979 36.03 23.95 -60.66
N LEU A 980 35.37 24.88 -59.97
CA LEU A 980 35.59 25.17 -58.55
C LEU A 980 35.17 23.99 -57.65
N LYS A 981 34.17 23.22 -58.08
CA LYS A 981 33.64 22.08 -57.32
C LYS A 981 34.55 20.85 -57.42
N SER A 982 34.92 20.45 -58.64
CA SER A 982 35.84 19.31 -58.83
C SER A 982 37.32 19.69 -58.62
N ARG A 983 37.60 20.99 -58.36
CA ARG A 983 38.94 21.59 -58.28
C ARG A 983 39.80 21.24 -59.49
N GLN A 984 39.17 21.14 -60.67
CA GLN A 984 39.83 20.84 -61.93
C GLN A 984 40.07 22.12 -62.73
N LEU A 985 41.18 22.13 -63.46
CA LEU A 985 41.56 23.20 -64.36
C LEU A 985 41.78 22.63 -65.76
N ASP A 986 41.36 23.41 -66.75
CA ASP A 986 41.72 23.23 -68.15
C ASP A 986 42.04 24.61 -68.72
N MET A 987 43.32 24.95 -68.73
CA MET A 987 43.80 26.25 -69.17
C MET A 987 44.84 26.08 -70.25
N ALA A 988 44.76 26.93 -71.27
CA ALA A 988 45.80 27.07 -72.28
C ALA A 988 46.44 28.45 -72.17
N GLY A 989 47.69 28.56 -72.59
CA GLY A 989 48.41 29.83 -72.55
C GLY A 989 49.63 29.85 -73.44
N THR A 990 50.30 30.99 -73.49
CA THR A 990 51.55 31.17 -74.22
C THR A 990 52.57 31.86 -73.34
N PHE A 991 53.73 31.25 -73.13
CA PHE A 991 54.88 31.93 -72.53
C PHE A 991 55.63 32.73 -73.58
N VAL A 992 55.91 33.99 -73.28
CA VAL A 992 56.67 34.89 -74.13
C VAL A 992 57.87 35.38 -73.33
N PRO A 993 59.11 35.13 -73.79
CA PRO A 993 60.26 35.73 -73.13
C PRO A 993 60.20 37.26 -73.22
N ALA A 994 60.35 37.93 -72.08
CA ALA A 994 59.97 39.33 -71.96
C ALA A 994 60.82 40.30 -72.80
N TYR A 995 62.03 39.91 -73.18
CA TYR A 995 62.88 40.70 -74.09
C TYR A 995 62.31 40.81 -75.53
N ALA A 996 61.33 39.99 -75.90
CA ALA A 996 60.64 40.08 -77.20
C ALA A 996 59.69 41.28 -77.32
N LEU A 997 59.33 41.94 -76.21
CA LEU A 997 58.33 43.01 -76.21
C LEU A 997 58.89 44.41 -76.48
N ASN A 998 60.20 44.64 -76.33
CA ASN A 998 60.67 46.01 -76.16
C ASN A 998 61.38 46.67 -77.35
N ASN A 999 61.44 46.11 -78.59
CA ASN A 999 62.11 46.84 -79.70
C ASN A 999 61.94 46.35 -81.15
N LEU A 1000 60.74 45.97 -81.64
CA LEU A 1000 60.62 45.62 -83.08
C LEU A 1000 59.53 46.35 -83.89
N PHE A 1001 58.53 46.97 -83.27
CA PHE A 1001 57.40 47.55 -84.02
C PHE A 1001 57.38 49.09 -84.11
N ALA A 1002 58.33 49.78 -83.46
CA ALA A 1002 58.39 51.25 -83.47
C ALA A 1002 59.09 51.86 -84.71
N LYS A 1003 59.52 51.08 -85.72
CA LYS A 1003 60.34 51.59 -86.85
C LYS A 1003 59.94 51.15 -88.27
N LEU A 1004 58.80 50.48 -88.49
CA LEU A 1004 58.39 50.03 -89.83
C LEU A 1004 57.01 50.59 -90.23
N PRO A 1005 56.93 51.57 -91.16
CA PRO A 1005 55.69 52.32 -91.41
C PRO A 1005 54.58 51.59 -92.19
N VAL A 1006 54.82 50.40 -92.78
CA VAL A 1006 53.87 49.84 -93.78
C VAL A 1006 53.48 48.36 -93.57
N ILE A 1007 54.22 47.57 -92.77
CA ILE A 1007 53.96 46.12 -92.61
C ILE A 1007 53.18 45.78 -91.31
N GLY A 1008 52.85 46.77 -90.48
CA GLY A 1008 52.15 46.56 -89.21
C GLY A 1008 50.69 46.08 -89.31
N LEU A 1009 50.02 46.30 -90.45
CA LEU A 1009 48.57 46.05 -90.59
C LEU A 1009 48.19 44.63 -91.06
N ILE A 1010 49.13 43.86 -91.63
CA ILE A 1010 48.83 42.52 -92.20
C ILE A 1010 49.29 41.38 -91.28
N LEU A 1011 50.30 41.61 -90.43
CA LEU A 1011 50.83 40.57 -89.51
C LEU A 1011 50.36 40.75 -88.05
N GLY A 1012 49.78 41.89 -87.70
CA GLY A 1012 49.38 42.23 -86.32
C GLY A 1012 47.91 41.95 -86.02
N GLY A 1013 47.38 40.78 -86.41
CA GLY A 1013 45.95 40.41 -86.33
C GLY A 1013 45.22 40.87 -85.06
N GLY A 1014 44.71 42.11 -85.06
CA GLY A 1014 43.79 42.72 -84.11
C GLY A 1014 44.20 42.84 -82.63
N SER A 1015 45.31 42.24 -82.18
CA SER A 1015 45.68 42.16 -80.76
C SER A 1015 47.15 42.51 -80.55
N SER A 1016 47.45 43.71 -80.04
CA SER A 1016 48.81 44.21 -79.79
C SER A 1016 49.58 43.51 -78.66
N ASP A 1017 49.01 42.48 -78.04
CA ASP A 1017 49.55 41.83 -76.83
C ASP A 1017 50.29 40.49 -77.12
N GLU A 1018 50.31 40.01 -78.36
CA GLU A 1018 50.92 38.72 -78.74
C GLU A 1018 52.31 38.90 -79.38
N GLY A 1019 53.37 38.54 -78.64
CA GLY A 1019 54.76 38.66 -79.10
C GLY A 1019 55.12 37.72 -80.27
N LEU A 1020 56.14 38.11 -81.05
CA LEU A 1020 56.60 37.41 -82.26
C LEU A 1020 57.05 35.95 -81.97
N PHE A 1021 57.53 35.67 -80.76
CA PHE A 1021 57.99 34.35 -80.30
C PHE A 1021 57.32 33.96 -78.98
N GLY A 1022 56.79 32.74 -78.90
CA GLY A 1022 56.19 32.23 -77.68
C GLY A 1022 55.97 30.72 -77.73
N VAL A 1023 55.90 30.09 -76.55
CA VAL A 1023 55.70 28.65 -76.38
C VAL A 1023 54.29 28.45 -75.87
N THR A 1024 53.43 27.81 -76.67
CA THR A 1024 52.08 27.45 -76.25
C THR A 1024 52.12 26.29 -75.26
N TYR A 1025 51.23 26.34 -74.29
CA TYR A 1025 51.09 25.31 -73.27
C TYR A 1025 49.63 25.01 -72.95
N LYS A 1026 49.40 23.79 -72.45
CA LYS A 1026 48.17 23.36 -71.81
C LYS A 1026 48.45 22.95 -70.36
N LEU A 1027 47.55 23.32 -69.47
CA LEU A 1027 47.55 23.04 -68.06
C LEU A 1027 46.24 22.31 -67.76
N ASP A 1028 46.31 21.00 -67.49
CA ASP A 1028 45.16 20.15 -67.17
C ASP A 1028 45.31 19.51 -65.79
N GLY A 1029 44.23 19.16 -65.10
CA GLY A 1029 44.30 18.39 -63.83
C GLY A 1029 43.74 19.14 -62.63
N THR A 1030 44.22 18.86 -61.42
CA THR A 1030 43.68 19.48 -60.19
C THR A 1030 44.48 20.71 -59.78
N PHE A 1031 43.86 21.65 -59.04
CA PHE A 1031 44.54 22.88 -58.58
C PHE A 1031 45.84 22.59 -57.82
N GLU A 1032 45.93 21.45 -57.14
CA GLU A 1032 47.13 21.04 -56.41
C GLU A 1032 48.20 20.39 -57.30
N LYS A 1033 47.78 19.61 -58.31
CA LYS A 1033 48.65 18.83 -59.20
C LYS A 1033 48.29 19.07 -60.67
N PRO A 1034 48.50 20.29 -61.19
CA PRO A 1034 48.33 20.53 -62.61
C PRO A 1034 49.40 19.77 -63.41
N LYS A 1035 48.98 19.07 -64.44
CA LYS A 1035 49.81 18.51 -65.50
C LYS A 1035 50.04 19.57 -66.55
N PHE A 1036 51.29 19.68 -66.97
CA PHE A 1036 51.72 20.70 -67.91
C PHE A 1036 52.22 20.07 -69.19
N GLN A 1037 51.71 20.54 -70.32
CA GLN A 1037 52.11 20.10 -71.65
C GLN A 1037 52.55 21.31 -72.45
N VAL A 1038 53.79 21.30 -72.96
CA VAL A 1038 54.30 22.32 -73.88
C VAL A 1038 54.28 21.81 -75.30
N ASN A 1039 53.99 22.69 -76.26
CA ASN A 1039 54.21 22.41 -77.66
C ASN A 1039 55.49 23.14 -78.13
N PRO A 1040 56.67 22.49 -78.11
CA PRO A 1040 57.92 23.15 -78.47
C PRO A 1040 57.97 23.61 -79.94
N VAL A 1041 57.16 23.02 -80.84
CA VAL A 1041 57.08 23.42 -82.25
C VAL A 1041 56.51 24.83 -82.41
N SER A 1042 55.65 25.26 -81.48
CA SER A 1042 55.04 26.60 -81.47
C SER A 1042 56.06 27.74 -81.30
N ALA A 1043 57.25 27.45 -80.77
CA ALA A 1043 58.34 28.42 -80.57
C ALA A 1043 58.94 28.94 -81.89
N ILE A 1044 58.79 28.18 -82.99
CA ILE A 1044 59.41 28.46 -84.30
C ILE A 1044 58.40 29.11 -85.27
N ALA A 1045 57.10 29.03 -84.98
CA ALA A 1045 56.04 29.55 -85.85
C ALA A 1045 55.85 31.09 -85.71
N PRO A 1046 55.79 31.85 -86.82
CA PRO A 1046 55.41 33.27 -86.81
C PRO A 1046 53.99 33.49 -86.26
N GLY A 1047 53.76 34.59 -85.53
CA GLY A 1047 52.56 34.82 -84.71
C GLY A 1047 51.20 34.51 -85.36
N VAL A 1048 51.01 34.85 -86.64
CA VAL A 1048 49.74 34.61 -87.37
C VAL A 1048 49.41 33.11 -87.51
N PHE A 1049 50.42 32.24 -87.59
CA PHE A 1049 50.25 30.79 -87.74
C PHE A 1049 50.15 30.04 -86.40
N ARG A 1050 50.35 30.73 -85.26
CA ARG A 1050 50.41 30.09 -83.93
C ARG A 1050 49.06 29.52 -83.48
N ARG A 1051 47.94 30.14 -83.87
CA ARG A 1051 46.57 29.64 -83.59
C ARG A 1051 46.29 28.22 -84.09
N ILE A 1052 47.06 27.74 -85.07
CA ILE A 1052 46.95 26.36 -85.60
C ILE A 1052 47.60 25.36 -84.63
N PHE A 1053 48.56 25.80 -83.82
CA PHE A 1053 49.34 25.00 -82.87
C PHE A 1053 48.95 25.25 -81.40
N GLU A 1054 47.92 26.05 -81.16
CA GLU A 1054 47.30 26.22 -79.85
C GLU A 1054 46.61 24.93 -79.43
N PHE A 1055 46.78 24.58 -78.16
CA PHE A 1055 46.03 23.48 -77.57
C PHE A 1055 44.55 23.88 -77.48
N LYS A 1056 43.67 23.03 -77.98
CA LYS A 1056 42.22 23.18 -77.84
C LYS A 1056 41.71 22.53 -76.57
#